data_AF-A0A232FLA2-F1
#
_entry.id   AF-A0A232FLA2-F1
#
_cell.length_a   1.000
_cell.length_b   1.000
_cell.length_c   1.000
_cell.angle_alpha   90.00
_cell.angle_beta   90.00
_cell.angle_gamma   90.00
#
_symmetry.space_group_name_H-M   'P 1'
#
loop_
_entity.id
_entity.type
_entity.pdbx_description
1 polymer ?
#
loop_
_entity_poly.entity_id
_entity_poly.type
_entity_poly.pdbx_seq_one_letter_code
_entity_poly.pdbx_strand_id
1 'polypeptide(L)'
;MNCTKERCDELGRFKCKNKNYCLANYFFCNGRYDCGDKSDEMYCSEKRCIESGKFGCKNTKKCTPKRWVCDGSPECPDLSDEADCSVGRCKEVGKFKCRNGTRCIDEDRVCNGSTDCNDGSDEADCTEKRCNQLGKFKCKNKNYCSSRKFVCDGYDDCGDSSDEVDCSTEHCEKVSKFKCKSTDKCVTSFFICNGQDDCGDNSDEVGCEGQLPEMTTSPFVRTTSRREYGSSIVPEDSATKYPYAKPSTSEVLLNALNFTVAPKDYYENTVVPEDSAKKYPDEEHSTFNVSSNLSNQSSTLCLLLLFGVVLSAIFIAYGQMPEFAKNAYCVFGTPHVIIVKLGPSRLNGTKEAAKSQEMEPAGMPRPKGQRTQWKQWAACISATLSMVAAGTVYGWSTTIQTRLTDNTTLDVPIHVTGEQSSWIISLVVIGSMMGAFYGAYVAASCGRKICLLMSSLFYILGWLLVIFAHNVWYLYISRLILGIGVGMSYTANPMYVSEVADVNIRGALSTLIAVNVFTGSLISCSVGPWTTYLTLGIALLCIPILFVLTFAWFPESPYYLLSKGKSAEAASAIAFFQGITDPDELRQEVELVRRNIGKDSSDEFEELKFSFSDFLLLMKTRNRRALVIVMGLILGQQLSGSFTTMQYLEMMFHDAKIGIDSHTATIIVLVVAMVSGGVSTMTVEGAGRRLLLLYSSFACALSLGVLGVYLLIKSTGADLSSINLLPVFDIIVFQAVYQIGLGTMPNLLIGELFPTNVKGIAGAVIIVFDGLMGFIVSKYYEPIFIRLGGQVVYLFFCVSTLGIFFFIYAYVPETKRKTFLEIQDILDELRPFKAHSSTSISCLPLKRSGGEEDNKTEEA
;
A
#
# COMPACT_ATOMS: atom_id res chain seq x y z
N MET A 1 -13.65 29.71 -3.91
CA MET A 1 -14.68 29.55 -4.96
C MET A 1 -15.99 30.06 -4.40
N ASN A 2 -16.64 31.07 -5.01
CA ASN A 2 -17.98 31.50 -4.60
C ASN A 2 -18.99 30.43 -5.05
N CYS A 3 -19.83 29.86 -4.16
CA CYS A 3 -21.01 29.11 -4.63
C CYS A 3 -22.00 30.13 -5.17
N THR A 4 -22.13 30.22 -6.49
CA THR A 4 -23.22 30.96 -7.13
C THR A 4 -24.52 30.19 -6.95
N LYS A 5 -25.64 30.90 -6.90
CA LYS A 5 -26.96 30.28 -6.69
C LYS A 5 -27.23 29.22 -7.78
N GLU A 6 -26.92 29.54 -9.03
CA GLU A 6 -27.05 28.64 -10.18
C GLU A 6 -26.30 27.31 -9.99
N ARG A 7 -25.08 27.35 -9.44
CA ARG A 7 -24.28 26.14 -9.22
C ARG A 7 -24.81 25.27 -8.08
N CYS A 8 -25.39 25.90 -7.06
CA CYS A 8 -26.01 25.16 -5.98
C CYS A 8 -27.36 24.53 -6.49
N ASP A 9 -28.09 25.21 -7.38
CA ASP A 9 -29.33 24.73 -8.02
C ASP A 9 -29.08 23.56 -9.00
N GLU A 10 -28.02 23.60 -9.82
CA GLU A 10 -27.60 22.48 -10.69
C GLU A 10 -27.28 21.19 -9.91
N LEU A 11 -26.85 21.32 -8.66
CA LEU A 11 -26.54 20.19 -7.77
C LEU A 11 -27.77 19.72 -6.97
N GLY A 12 -28.93 20.36 -7.12
CA GLY A 12 -30.12 20.12 -6.30
C GLY A 12 -29.87 20.40 -4.81
N ARG A 13 -29.19 21.52 -4.49
CA ARG A 13 -28.78 21.89 -3.12
C ARG A 13 -29.10 23.35 -2.79
N PHE A 14 -29.45 23.63 -1.54
CA PHE A 14 -29.82 24.98 -1.07
C PHE A 14 -28.61 25.86 -0.78
N LYS A 15 -28.58 27.10 -1.29
CA LYS A 15 -27.51 28.07 -1.03
C LYS A 15 -27.73 28.88 0.26
N CYS A 16 -26.75 28.86 1.15
CA CYS A 16 -26.66 29.73 2.33
C CYS A 16 -26.48 31.22 1.98
N LYS A 17 -27.10 32.14 2.75
CA LYS A 17 -27.07 33.59 2.44
C LYS A 17 -25.73 34.23 2.79
N ASN A 18 -25.18 33.97 3.99
CA ASN A 18 -23.89 34.52 4.41
C ASN A 18 -22.66 33.68 4.02
N LYS A 19 -22.84 32.47 3.46
CA LYS A 19 -21.73 31.55 3.21
C LYS A 19 -21.74 30.95 1.81
N ASN A 20 -20.54 30.76 1.26
CA ASN A 20 -20.30 30.24 -0.08
C ASN A 20 -20.38 28.70 -0.17
N TYR A 21 -21.33 28.05 0.51
CA TYR A 21 -21.55 26.61 0.40
C TYR A 21 -23.03 26.27 0.22
N CYS A 22 -23.31 25.10 -0.38
CA CYS A 22 -24.66 24.54 -0.49
C CYS A 22 -24.91 23.52 0.62
N LEU A 23 -26.09 23.57 1.20
CA LEU A 23 -26.65 22.52 2.04
C LEU A 23 -27.40 21.50 1.16
N ALA A 24 -27.27 20.22 1.45
CA ALA A 24 -28.12 19.21 0.82
C ALA A 24 -29.59 19.51 1.16
N ASN A 25 -30.51 19.22 0.23
CA ASN A 25 -31.93 19.54 0.42
C ASN A 25 -32.49 18.97 1.73
N TYR A 26 -31.95 17.86 2.27
CA TYR A 26 -32.35 17.33 3.57
C TYR A 26 -32.19 18.33 4.74
N PHE A 27 -31.15 19.17 4.74
CA PHE A 27 -30.89 20.20 5.77
C PHE A 27 -31.69 21.49 5.57
N PHE A 28 -32.43 21.60 4.47
CA PHE A 28 -33.31 22.73 4.24
C PHE A 28 -34.63 22.56 5.02
N CYS A 29 -34.98 23.55 5.84
CA CYS A 29 -36.22 23.60 6.64
C CYS A 29 -36.42 22.36 7.52
N ASN A 30 -35.37 21.91 8.19
CA ASN A 30 -35.39 20.75 9.09
C ASN A 30 -35.55 21.15 10.58
N GLY A 31 -35.62 22.45 10.87
CA GLY A 31 -35.73 22.99 12.22
C GLY A 31 -34.39 23.17 12.95
N ARG A 32 -33.26 23.06 12.24
CA ARG A 32 -31.91 23.32 12.75
C ARG A 32 -31.24 24.43 11.93
N TYR A 33 -30.33 25.18 12.57
CA TYR A 33 -29.60 26.27 11.91
C TYR A 33 -28.28 25.75 11.31
N ASP A 34 -28.39 24.90 10.30
CA ASP A 34 -27.24 24.28 9.62
C ASP A 34 -26.44 25.32 8.80
N CYS A 35 -27.08 26.42 8.42
CA CYS A 35 -26.43 27.55 7.76
C CYS A 35 -25.66 28.47 8.73
N GLY A 36 -25.96 28.39 10.03
CA GLY A 36 -25.40 29.24 11.09
C GLY A 36 -25.92 30.68 11.14
N ASP A 37 -26.54 31.17 10.06
CA ASP A 37 -27.19 32.48 9.95
C ASP A 37 -28.73 32.38 9.85
N LYS A 38 -29.29 31.18 10.08
CA LYS A 38 -30.72 30.85 10.02
C LYS A 38 -31.35 31.00 8.62
N SER A 39 -30.55 31.18 7.56
CA SER A 39 -31.07 31.38 6.19
C SER A 39 -31.81 30.17 5.62
N ASP A 40 -31.41 28.98 6.04
CA ASP A 40 -32.05 27.69 5.78
C ASP A 40 -33.43 27.53 6.44
N GLU A 41 -33.73 28.36 7.43
CA GLU A 41 -34.98 28.34 8.22
C GLU A 41 -35.81 29.64 8.09
N MET A 42 -35.30 30.65 7.37
CA MET A 42 -35.90 31.99 7.32
C MET A 42 -37.12 32.07 6.39
N TYR A 43 -37.30 31.10 5.48
CA TYR A 43 -38.34 31.13 4.44
C TYR A 43 -38.86 29.73 4.09
N CYS A 44 -39.28 28.98 5.10
CA CYS A 44 -39.95 27.70 4.94
C CYS A 44 -41.44 27.93 4.75
N SER A 45 -41.88 27.90 3.48
CA SER A 45 -43.29 27.90 3.10
C SER A 45 -43.64 26.56 2.46
N GLU A 46 -44.89 26.14 2.60
CA GLU A 46 -45.44 24.90 2.01
C GLU A 46 -45.02 24.72 0.54
N LYS A 47 -45.12 25.78 -0.27
CA LYS A 47 -44.70 25.79 -1.69
C LYS A 47 -43.23 25.43 -1.92
N ARG A 48 -42.32 25.84 -1.04
CA ARG A 48 -40.87 25.65 -1.19
C ARG A 48 -40.40 24.28 -0.71
N CYS A 49 -41.10 23.68 0.26
CA CYS A 49 -40.90 22.27 0.60
C CYS A 49 -41.24 21.37 -0.61
N ILE A 50 -42.34 21.68 -1.30
CA ILE A 50 -42.82 20.95 -2.48
C ILE A 50 -41.83 21.06 -3.65
N GLU A 51 -41.32 22.26 -3.95
CA GLU A 51 -40.26 22.49 -4.95
C GLU A 51 -38.97 21.70 -4.65
N SER A 52 -38.71 21.40 -3.38
CA SER A 52 -37.56 20.61 -2.92
C SER A 52 -37.84 19.10 -2.81
N GLY A 53 -39.01 18.64 -3.26
CA GLY A 53 -39.42 17.23 -3.22
C GLY A 53 -39.84 16.69 -1.84
N LYS A 54 -40.09 17.57 -0.86
CA LYS A 54 -40.48 17.23 0.52
C LYS A 54 -41.93 17.61 0.84
N PHE A 55 -42.51 17.00 1.86
CA PHE A 55 -43.79 17.39 2.45
C PHE A 55 -43.58 18.57 3.41
N GLY A 56 -44.47 19.56 3.39
CA GLY A 56 -44.43 20.70 4.32
C GLY A 56 -45.49 20.53 5.39
N CYS A 57 -45.11 20.64 6.66
CA CYS A 57 -46.07 20.66 7.75
C CYS A 57 -46.93 21.94 7.67
N LYS A 58 -48.24 21.84 7.95
CA LYS A 58 -49.22 22.90 7.65
C LYS A 58 -49.02 24.17 8.48
N ASN A 59 -48.74 24.00 9.77
CA ASN A 59 -48.60 25.11 10.72
C ASN A 59 -47.17 25.30 11.24
N THR A 60 -46.22 24.49 10.76
CA THR A 60 -44.82 24.56 11.19
C THR A 60 -43.90 24.78 10.00
N LYS A 61 -42.79 25.49 10.23
CA LYS A 61 -41.76 25.76 9.22
C LYS A 61 -40.87 24.54 8.93
N LYS A 62 -41.37 23.33 9.15
CA LYS A 62 -40.63 22.06 9.03
C LYS A 62 -41.08 21.32 7.77
N CYS A 63 -40.11 20.81 7.00
CA CYS A 63 -40.39 19.88 5.90
C CYS A 63 -40.01 18.45 6.29
N THR A 64 -40.86 17.47 5.99
CA THR A 64 -40.60 16.04 6.20
C THR A 64 -40.40 15.30 4.86
N PRO A 65 -39.59 14.23 4.81
CA PRO A 65 -39.49 13.38 3.62
C PRO A 65 -40.83 12.73 3.26
N LYS A 66 -41.14 12.60 1.96
CA LYS A 66 -42.41 11.99 1.50
C LYS A 66 -42.65 10.55 2.00
N ARG A 67 -41.58 9.82 2.32
CA ARG A 67 -41.66 8.46 2.88
C ARG A 67 -42.18 8.41 4.32
N TRP A 68 -42.19 9.54 5.02
CA TRP A 68 -42.65 9.70 6.41
C TRP A 68 -43.98 10.46 6.46
N VAL A 69 -44.77 10.33 5.40
CA VAL A 69 -46.13 10.86 5.35
C VAL A 69 -47.05 9.67 5.46
N CYS A 70 -47.94 9.69 6.44
CA CYS A 70 -48.90 8.61 6.70
C CYS A 70 -48.23 7.26 6.97
N ASP A 71 -47.09 7.25 7.64
CA ASP A 71 -46.36 6.01 7.96
C ASP A 71 -46.74 5.44 9.34
N GLY A 72 -47.55 6.19 10.10
CA GLY A 72 -48.02 5.87 11.45
C GLY A 72 -47.22 6.55 12.56
N SER A 73 -46.20 7.34 12.24
CA SER A 73 -45.37 8.08 13.20
C SER A 73 -45.50 9.59 12.96
N PRO A 74 -45.67 10.42 14.00
CA PRO A 74 -45.81 11.86 13.83
C PRO A 74 -44.44 12.56 13.81
N GLU A 75 -43.98 12.96 12.63
CA GLU A 75 -42.78 13.76 12.44
C GLU A 75 -43.08 15.27 12.42
N CYS A 76 -44.29 15.67 12.02
CA CYS A 76 -44.76 17.04 12.14
C CYS A 76 -45.23 17.34 13.58
N PRO A 77 -44.78 18.45 14.20
CA PRO A 77 -45.24 18.84 15.53
C PRO A 77 -46.74 19.12 15.61
N ASP A 78 -47.36 19.46 14.48
CA ASP A 78 -48.79 19.71 14.30
C ASP A 78 -49.57 18.49 13.78
N LEU A 79 -48.95 17.30 13.74
CA LEU A 79 -49.55 16.04 13.25
C LEU A 79 -50.03 16.08 11.79
N SER A 80 -49.66 17.11 11.04
CA SER A 80 -50.16 17.35 9.68
C SER A 80 -49.75 16.28 8.66
N ASP A 81 -48.68 15.55 8.93
CA ASP A 81 -48.22 14.39 8.17
C ASP A 81 -49.10 13.15 8.36
N GLU A 82 -49.77 13.03 9.51
CA GLU A 82 -50.64 11.89 9.86
C GLU A 82 -52.14 12.28 9.90
N ALA A 83 -52.48 13.58 9.76
CA ALA A 83 -53.84 14.08 9.96
C ALA A 83 -54.82 13.82 8.80
N ASP A 84 -54.34 13.66 7.56
CA ASP A 84 -55.20 13.45 6.38
C ASP A 84 -54.56 12.47 5.39
N CYS A 85 -54.62 11.18 5.75
CA CYS A 85 -54.16 10.06 4.93
C CYS A 85 -55.23 9.61 3.91
N SER A 86 -55.73 10.56 3.12
CA SER A 86 -56.71 10.30 2.05
C SER A 86 -56.09 9.50 0.88
N VAL A 87 -56.95 8.90 0.04
CA VAL A 87 -56.49 8.12 -1.15
C VAL A 87 -55.64 8.99 -2.08
N GLY A 88 -55.98 10.27 -2.20
CA GLY A 88 -55.21 11.25 -2.98
C GLY A 88 -53.81 11.46 -2.42
N ARG A 89 -53.67 11.67 -1.10
CA ARG A 89 -52.38 11.93 -0.47
C ARG A 89 -51.42 10.74 -0.54
N CYS A 90 -51.89 9.51 -0.32
CA CYS A 90 -51.04 8.32 -0.49
C CYS A 90 -50.55 8.17 -1.95
N LYS A 91 -51.40 8.49 -2.92
CA LYS A 91 -51.06 8.42 -4.35
C LYS A 91 -50.04 9.49 -4.76
N GLU A 92 -50.10 10.68 -4.18
CA GLU A 92 -49.12 11.76 -4.41
C GLU A 92 -47.70 11.43 -3.93
N VAL A 93 -47.57 10.51 -2.97
CA VAL A 93 -46.28 10.02 -2.45
C VAL A 93 -45.87 8.66 -3.01
N GLY A 94 -46.65 8.08 -3.94
CA GLY A 94 -46.34 6.78 -4.56
C GLY A 94 -46.50 5.59 -3.62
N LYS A 95 -47.46 5.65 -2.68
CA LYS A 95 -47.73 4.61 -1.68
C LYS A 95 -49.15 4.06 -1.78
N PHE A 96 -49.33 2.80 -1.40
CA PHE A 96 -50.62 2.13 -1.30
C PHE A 96 -51.34 2.48 0.01
N LYS A 97 -52.63 2.78 -0.05
CA LYS A 97 -53.43 3.14 1.13
C LYS A 97 -54.11 1.90 1.74
N CYS A 98 -53.89 1.66 3.03
CA CYS A 98 -54.66 0.65 3.77
C CYS A 98 -56.15 1.04 3.85
N ARG A 99 -57.06 0.06 3.80
CA ARG A 99 -58.52 0.31 3.75
C ARG A 99 -59.03 1.07 4.98
N ASN A 100 -58.47 0.82 6.16
CA ASN A 100 -58.80 1.55 7.41
C ASN A 100 -58.35 3.02 7.41
N GLY A 101 -57.60 3.43 6.38
CA GLY A 101 -57.38 4.83 6.05
C GLY A 101 -56.36 5.59 6.89
N THR A 102 -55.66 4.92 7.81
CA THR A 102 -54.72 5.53 8.75
C THR A 102 -53.25 5.34 8.37
N ARG A 103 -52.93 4.61 7.30
CA ARG A 103 -51.54 4.31 6.91
C ARG A 103 -51.39 4.10 5.40
N CYS A 104 -50.28 4.57 4.83
CA CYS A 104 -49.84 4.22 3.49
C CYS A 104 -48.58 3.34 3.57
N ILE A 105 -48.55 2.22 2.83
CA ILE A 105 -47.40 1.31 2.71
C ILE A 105 -46.79 1.38 1.31
N ASP A 106 -45.54 0.98 1.15
CA ASP A 106 -44.89 0.96 -0.16
C ASP A 106 -45.55 -0.08 -1.10
N GLU A 107 -45.56 0.19 -2.42
CA GLU A 107 -46.20 -0.68 -3.41
C GLU A 107 -45.60 -2.11 -3.43
N ASP A 108 -44.32 -2.25 -3.08
CA ASP A 108 -43.65 -3.56 -2.99
C ASP A 108 -44.20 -4.45 -1.85
N ARG A 109 -44.85 -3.85 -0.85
CA ARG A 109 -45.47 -4.53 0.29
C ARG A 109 -46.92 -4.92 0.06
N VAL A 110 -47.47 -4.64 -1.12
CA VAL A 110 -48.82 -5.05 -1.49
C VAL A 110 -48.76 -6.45 -2.10
N CYS A 111 -49.55 -7.38 -1.56
CA CYS A 111 -49.64 -8.76 -2.02
C CYS A 111 -48.30 -9.50 -1.94
N ASN A 112 -47.52 -9.24 -0.88
CA ASN A 112 -46.21 -9.84 -0.64
C ASN A 112 -46.31 -11.07 0.29
N GLY A 113 -47.51 -11.48 0.68
CA GLY A 113 -47.74 -12.59 1.60
C GLY A 113 -47.59 -12.23 3.07
N SER A 114 -47.35 -10.96 3.41
CA SER A 114 -47.25 -10.44 4.77
C SER A 114 -48.32 -9.38 5.01
N THR A 115 -48.95 -9.40 6.19
CA THR A 115 -49.92 -8.37 6.57
C THR A 115 -49.19 -7.15 7.14
N ASP A 116 -48.81 -6.21 6.26
CA ASP A 116 -48.21 -4.91 6.56
C ASP A 116 -49.26 -3.84 6.92
N CYS A 117 -50.48 -3.96 6.41
CA CYS A 117 -51.63 -3.19 6.88
C CYS A 117 -52.26 -3.84 8.12
N ASN A 118 -52.59 -3.04 9.13
CA ASN A 118 -53.24 -3.51 10.37
C ASN A 118 -54.60 -4.20 10.15
N ASP A 119 -55.25 -3.92 9.02
CA ASP A 119 -56.53 -4.51 8.61
C ASP A 119 -56.39 -5.62 7.55
N GLY A 120 -55.15 -5.98 7.18
CA GLY A 120 -54.84 -6.97 6.15
C GLY A 120 -55.31 -6.58 4.73
N SER A 121 -55.62 -5.31 4.49
CA SER A 121 -56.18 -4.84 3.20
C SER A 121 -55.19 -4.88 2.03
N ASP A 122 -53.90 -4.91 2.34
CA ASP A 122 -52.79 -5.18 1.45
C ASP A 122 -52.82 -6.60 0.87
N GLU A 123 -53.26 -7.59 1.64
CA GLU A 123 -53.33 -9.01 1.23
C GLU A 123 -54.76 -9.49 0.87
N ALA A 124 -55.77 -8.63 1.07
CA ALA A 124 -57.18 -9.02 0.95
C ALA A 124 -57.70 -9.13 -0.50
N ASP A 125 -57.11 -8.43 -1.47
CA ASP A 125 -57.60 -8.37 -2.86
C ASP A 125 -56.46 -8.46 -3.87
N CYS A 126 -55.72 -9.57 -3.83
CA CYS A 126 -54.59 -9.84 -4.74
C CYS A 126 -55.06 -10.59 -6.01
N THR A 127 -55.92 -9.92 -6.76
CA THR A 127 -56.40 -10.43 -8.05
C THR A 127 -55.33 -10.27 -9.13
N GLU A 128 -55.47 -11.02 -10.22
CA GLU A 128 -54.54 -11.00 -11.35
C GLU A 128 -54.40 -9.58 -11.94
N LYS A 129 -55.50 -8.84 -11.99
CA LYS A 129 -55.51 -7.44 -12.41
C LYS A 129 -54.65 -6.56 -11.49
N ARG A 130 -54.66 -6.80 -10.19
CA ARG A 130 -53.89 -6.01 -9.21
C ARG A 130 -52.40 -6.35 -9.25
N CYS A 131 -52.02 -7.63 -9.32
CA CYS A 131 -50.61 -8.01 -9.50
C CYS A 131 -50.04 -7.40 -10.79
N ASN A 132 -50.82 -7.41 -11.88
CA ASN A 132 -50.42 -6.80 -13.14
C ASN A 132 -50.29 -5.28 -13.07
N GLN A 133 -51.15 -4.59 -12.31
CA GLN A 133 -51.03 -3.15 -12.06
C GLN A 133 -49.76 -2.79 -11.28
N LEU A 134 -49.29 -3.68 -10.41
CA LEU A 134 -48.03 -3.57 -9.66
C LEU A 134 -46.81 -4.02 -10.48
N GLY A 135 -46.99 -4.47 -11.71
CA GLY A 135 -45.91 -5.03 -12.53
C GLY A 135 -45.36 -6.39 -12.03
N LYS A 136 -46.13 -7.11 -11.21
CA LYS A 136 -45.79 -8.40 -10.60
C LYS A 136 -46.57 -9.56 -11.25
N PHE A 137 -46.10 -10.80 -11.06
CA PHE A 137 -46.75 -12.04 -11.50
C PHE A 137 -47.62 -12.61 -10.37
N LYS A 138 -48.79 -13.15 -10.69
CA LYS A 138 -49.69 -13.72 -9.68
C LYS A 138 -49.41 -15.22 -9.51
N CYS A 139 -49.03 -15.64 -8.31
CA CYS A 139 -48.92 -17.05 -7.97
C CYS A 139 -50.32 -17.70 -7.93
N LYS A 140 -50.42 -18.96 -8.34
CA LYS A 140 -51.71 -19.68 -8.38
C LYS A 140 -52.17 -20.07 -6.98
N ASN A 141 -51.22 -20.40 -6.10
CA ASN A 141 -51.45 -20.61 -4.69
C ASN A 141 -51.26 -19.30 -3.92
N LYS A 142 -52.20 -19.02 -3.02
CA LYS A 142 -52.26 -17.83 -2.16
C LYS A 142 -52.45 -16.51 -2.93
N ASN A 143 -52.87 -15.48 -2.19
CA ASN A 143 -53.04 -14.10 -2.66
C ASN A 143 -51.69 -13.39 -2.77
N TYR A 144 -50.68 -14.02 -3.37
CA TYR A 144 -49.30 -13.52 -3.43
C TYR A 144 -48.90 -13.16 -4.87
N CYS A 145 -48.21 -12.04 -5.02
CA CYS A 145 -47.63 -11.63 -6.29
C CYS A 145 -46.09 -11.73 -6.23
N SER A 146 -45.49 -12.63 -6.99
CA SER A 146 -44.04 -12.72 -7.17
C SER A 146 -43.53 -11.66 -8.16
N SER A 147 -42.27 -11.24 -8.03
CA SER A 147 -41.66 -10.35 -9.01
C SER A 147 -41.56 -11.05 -10.36
N ARG A 148 -41.82 -10.33 -11.47
CA ARG A 148 -41.66 -10.90 -12.83
C ARG A 148 -40.23 -11.37 -13.13
N LYS A 149 -39.24 -10.96 -12.33
CA LYS A 149 -37.86 -11.45 -12.44
C LYS A 149 -37.72 -12.92 -12.02
N PHE A 150 -38.58 -13.40 -11.13
CA PHE A 150 -38.61 -14.74 -10.56
C PHE A 150 -39.61 -15.66 -11.27
N VAL A 151 -39.99 -15.31 -12.51
CA VAL A 151 -40.86 -16.15 -13.34
C VAL A 151 -39.97 -16.87 -14.35
N CYS A 152 -40.15 -18.19 -14.43
CA CYS A 152 -39.40 -19.10 -15.31
C CYS A 152 -37.89 -18.98 -15.10
N ASP A 153 -37.42 -18.85 -13.86
CA ASP A 153 -36.00 -18.80 -13.54
C ASP A 153 -35.46 -20.14 -13.03
N GLY A 154 -36.31 -21.16 -12.95
CA GLY A 154 -35.99 -22.52 -12.55
C GLY A 154 -36.16 -22.75 -11.04
N TYR A 155 -36.65 -21.78 -10.28
CA TYR A 155 -36.92 -21.88 -8.85
C TYR A 155 -38.42 -21.71 -8.55
N ASP A 156 -38.90 -22.42 -7.53
CA ASP A 156 -40.28 -22.30 -7.07
C ASP A 156 -40.40 -21.17 -6.02
N ASP A 157 -40.48 -19.92 -6.50
CA ASP A 157 -40.63 -18.73 -5.66
C ASP A 157 -42.08 -18.51 -5.22
N CYS A 158 -43.04 -19.09 -5.94
CA CYS A 158 -44.46 -19.12 -5.54
C CYS A 158 -44.76 -20.17 -4.45
N GLY A 159 -43.89 -21.16 -4.24
CA GLY A 159 -44.06 -22.31 -3.36
C GLY A 159 -45.09 -23.36 -3.84
N ASP A 160 -45.61 -23.20 -5.06
CA ASP A 160 -46.54 -24.11 -5.74
C ASP A 160 -46.16 -24.36 -7.21
N SER A 161 -44.97 -23.92 -7.59
CA SER A 161 -44.33 -23.97 -8.90
C SER A 161 -45.12 -23.27 -10.01
N SER A 162 -46.02 -22.34 -9.65
CA SER A 162 -46.89 -21.68 -10.64
C SER A 162 -46.21 -20.59 -11.46
N ASP A 163 -45.08 -20.09 -10.98
CA ASP A 163 -44.10 -19.27 -11.67
C ASP A 163 -43.23 -20.05 -12.67
N GLU A 164 -43.23 -21.38 -12.59
CA GLU A 164 -42.44 -22.29 -13.43
C GLU A 164 -43.31 -23.10 -14.41
N VAL A 165 -44.60 -22.78 -14.52
CA VAL A 165 -45.53 -23.39 -15.49
C VAL A 165 -45.90 -22.41 -16.59
N ASP A 166 -45.96 -22.89 -17.84
CA ASP A 166 -46.30 -22.09 -19.03
C ASP A 166 -45.21 -21.08 -19.51
N CYS A 167 -43.94 -21.47 -19.39
CA CYS A 167 -42.78 -20.72 -19.86
C CYS A 167 -42.60 -20.80 -21.39
N SER A 168 -43.58 -20.31 -22.15
CA SER A 168 -43.51 -20.26 -23.62
C SER A 168 -42.50 -19.22 -24.14
N THR A 169 -42.05 -19.35 -25.40
CA THR A 169 -41.17 -18.36 -26.06
C THR A 169 -41.76 -16.96 -26.02
N GLU A 170 -43.07 -16.82 -26.24
CA GLU A 170 -43.78 -15.54 -26.19
C GLU A 170 -43.80 -14.92 -24.77
N HIS A 171 -43.74 -15.76 -23.72
CA HIS A 171 -43.66 -15.32 -22.34
C HIS A 171 -42.26 -14.80 -21.99
N CYS A 172 -41.20 -15.55 -22.34
CA CYS A 172 -39.81 -15.11 -22.08
C CYS A 172 -39.49 -13.80 -22.83
N GLU A 173 -39.97 -13.64 -24.07
CA GLU A 173 -39.80 -12.41 -24.86
C GLU A 173 -40.48 -11.20 -24.21
N LYS A 174 -41.66 -11.37 -23.60
CA LYS A 174 -42.37 -10.29 -22.89
C LYS A 174 -41.61 -9.77 -21.66
N VAL A 175 -40.73 -10.58 -21.07
CA VAL A 175 -39.91 -10.20 -19.91
C VAL A 175 -38.46 -9.90 -20.33
N SER A 176 -38.17 -9.80 -21.64
CA SER A 176 -36.82 -9.56 -22.18
C SER A 176 -35.79 -10.61 -21.73
N LYS A 177 -36.22 -11.88 -21.61
CA LYS A 177 -35.37 -13.04 -21.30
C LYS A 177 -35.30 -14.00 -22.50
N PHE A 178 -34.18 -14.71 -22.66
CA PHE A 178 -33.96 -15.75 -23.67
C PHE A 178 -34.51 -17.10 -23.20
N LYS A 179 -35.29 -17.79 -24.05
CA LYS A 179 -35.84 -19.11 -23.74
C LYS A 179 -34.84 -20.21 -24.06
N CYS A 180 -34.58 -21.10 -23.10
CA CYS A 180 -33.80 -22.31 -23.30
C CYS A 180 -34.53 -23.31 -24.20
N LYS A 181 -33.79 -24.09 -25.00
CA LYS A 181 -34.40 -24.87 -26.10
C LYS A 181 -35.11 -26.14 -25.62
N SER A 182 -34.57 -26.77 -24.59
CA SER A 182 -35.00 -28.08 -24.07
C SER A 182 -35.51 -28.00 -22.63
N THR A 183 -35.17 -26.92 -21.91
CA THR A 183 -35.68 -26.63 -20.57
C THR A 183 -36.70 -25.50 -20.64
N ASP A 184 -37.73 -25.55 -19.78
CA ASP A 184 -38.73 -24.47 -19.66
C ASP A 184 -38.21 -23.30 -18.80
N LYS A 185 -36.92 -22.95 -18.94
CA LYS A 185 -36.23 -21.87 -18.23
C LYS A 185 -36.02 -20.67 -19.16
N CYS A 186 -36.13 -19.45 -18.62
CA CYS A 186 -35.77 -18.22 -19.30
C CYS A 186 -34.54 -17.56 -18.63
N VAL A 187 -33.46 -17.34 -19.37
CA VAL A 187 -32.23 -16.69 -18.87
C VAL A 187 -32.16 -15.22 -19.35
N THR A 188 -31.59 -14.33 -18.54
CA THR A 188 -31.47 -12.90 -18.93
C THR A 188 -30.33 -12.69 -19.93
N SER A 189 -30.32 -11.56 -20.65
CA SER A 189 -29.31 -11.25 -21.67
C SER A 189 -27.85 -11.27 -21.19
N PHE A 190 -27.62 -11.21 -19.88
CA PHE A 190 -26.28 -11.32 -19.30
C PHE A 190 -25.75 -12.77 -19.24
N PHE A 191 -26.65 -13.75 -19.24
CA PHE A 191 -26.35 -15.19 -19.20
C PHE A 191 -26.38 -15.84 -20.59
N ILE A 192 -26.29 -15.03 -21.65
CA ILE A 192 -26.19 -15.52 -23.03
C ILE A 192 -24.73 -15.29 -23.44
N CYS A 193 -24.05 -16.34 -23.91
CA CYS A 193 -22.65 -16.27 -24.32
C CYS A 193 -21.68 -15.80 -23.21
N ASN A 194 -21.97 -16.15 -21.95
CA ASN A 194 -21.10 -15.83 -20.81
C ASN A 194 -20.10 -16.97 -20.51
N GLY A 195 -20.14 -18.06 -21.29
CA GLY A 195 -19.31 -19.24 -21.13
C GLY A 195 -19.79 -20.21 -20.05
N GLN A 196 -21.04 -20.08 -19.59
CA GLN A 196 -21.67 -20.95 -18.59
C GLN A 196 -22.98 -21.52 -19.17
N ASP A 197 -23.24 -22.81 -18.91
CA ASP A 197 -24.51 -23.44 -19.31
C ASP A 197 -25.59 -23.12 -18.27
N ASP A 198 -26.15 -21.90 -18.37
CA ASP A 198 -27.23 -21.43 -17.51
C ASP A 198 -28.59 -22.04 -17.92
N CYS A 199 -28.72 -22.51 -19.16
CA CYS A 199 -29.92 -23.20 -19.65
C CYS A 199 -30.03 -24.69 -19.27
N GLY A 200 -28.92 -25.35 -18.88
CA GLY A 200 -28.82 -26.78 -18.59
C GLY A 200 -28.81 -27.69 -19.83
N ASP A 201 -29.01 -27.11 -21.03
CA ASP A 201 -28.93 -27.76 -22.34
C ASP A 201 -27.96 -27.05 -23.29
N ASN A 202 -27.19 -26.09 -22.75
CA ASN A 202 -26.17 -25.27 -23.40
C ASN A 202 -26.69 -24.40 -24.56
N SER A 203 -28.01 -24.16 -24.64
CA SER A 203 -28.62 -23.40 -25.75
C SER A 203 -28.30 -21.91 -25.75
N ASP A 204 -27.98 -21.37 -24.58
CA ASP A 204 -27.51 -20.02 -24.32
C ASP A 204 -26.07 -19.74 -24.79
N GLU A 205 -25.30 -20.81 -25.09
CA GLU A 205 -23.92 -20.74 -25.57
C GLU A 205 -23.77 -21.07 -27.07
N VAL A 206 -24.87 -21.34 -27.77
CA VAL A 206 -24.86 -21.68 -29.21
C VAL A 206 -25.15 -20.43 -30.06
N GLY A 207 -24.28 -20.15 -31.04
CA GLY A 207 -24.47 -19.05 -32.00
C GLY A 207 -23.79 -17.74 -31.63
N CYS A 208 -22.88 -17.75 -30.66
CA CYS A 208 -22.13 -16.60 -30.14
C CYS A 208 -20.99 -16.10 -31.06
N GLU A 209 -21.09 -16.29 -32.38
CA GLU A 209 -20.09 -15.83 -33.34
C GLU A 209 -20.19 -14.30 -33.52
N GLY A 210 -19.44 -13.55 -32.69
CA GLY A 210 -19.18 -12.13 -32.92
C GLY A 210 -19.41 -11.17 -31.76
N GLN A 211 -19.73 -11.64 -30.54
CA GLN A 211 -19.80 -10.78 -29.36
C GLN A 211 -18.83 -11.26 -28.29
N LEU A 212 -17.68 -10.58 -28.21
CA LEU A 212 -16.90 -10.50 -26.97
C LEU A 212 -17.62 -9.53 -26.04
N PRO A 213 -17.94 -9.97 -24.81
CA PRO A 213 -17.18 -9.44 -23.68
C PRO A 213 -16.69 -10.53 -22.71
N GLU A 214 -15.78 -10.08 -21.85
CA GLU A 214 -15.05 -10.78 -20.81
C GLU A 214 -15.84 -11.64 -19.80
N MET A 215 -15.13 -12.67 -19.30
CA MET A 215 -15.02 -13.18 -17.90
C MET A 215 -15.68 -14.51 -17.47
N THR A 216 -14.78 -15.40 -16.98
CA THR A 216 -14.82 -16.22 -15.74
C THR A 216 -15.56 -17.57 -15.63
N THR A 217 -14.70 -18.61 -15.61
CA THR A 217 -14.54 -19.72 -14.64
C THR A 217 -15.69 -20.67 -14.23
N SER A 218 -15.50 -21.95 -14.59
CA SER A 218 -15.57 -23.23 -13.82
C SER A 218 -16.30 -23.26 -12.45
N PRO A 219 -16.94 -24.39 -12.05
CA PRO A 219 -16.24 -25.38 -11.21
C PRO A 219 -16.65 -26.87 -11.35
N PHE A 220 -15.76 -27.71 -10.79
CA PHE A 220 -15.86 -29.11 -10.31
C PHE A 220 -17.27 -29.71 -10.07
N VAL A 221 -17.49 -31.04 -10.20
CA VAL A 221 -17.29 -32.03 -9.11
C VAL A 221 -17.16 -33.49 -9.63
N ARG A 222 -16.36 -34.27 -8.87
CA ARG A 222 -16.11 -35.73 -8.92
C ARG A 222 -17.38 -36.59 -8.77
N THR A 223 -17.39 -37.79 -9.39
CA THR A 223 -17.69 -39.04 -8.67
C THR A 223 -17.29 -40.32 -9.45
N THR A 224 -16.42 -41.10 -8.81
CA THR A 224 -16.44 -42.58 -8.63
C THR A 224 -16.40 -43.56 -9.82
N SER A 225 -15.36 -44.43 -9.75
CA SER A 225 -15.41 -45.91 -9.78
C SER A 225 -15.93 -46.57 -11.07
N ARG A 226 -15.24 -47.47 -11.78
CA ARG A 226 -14.52 -48.68 -11.33
C ARG A 226 -13.95 -49.39 -12.58
N ARG A 227 -12.81 -50.08 -12.41
CA ARG A 227 -12.42 -51.40 -13.01
C ARG A 227 -12.39 -51.52 -14.55
N GLU A 228 -11.43 -52.20 -15.20
CA GLU A 228 -10.41 -53.16 -14.80
C GLU A 228 -9.55 -53.51 -16.04
N TYR A 229 -8.40 -54.15 -15.77
CA TYR A 229 -7.68 -55.12 -16.61
C TYR A 229 -6.66 -54.69 -17.69
N GLY A 230 -5.37 -54.86 -17.31
CA GLY A 230 -4.44 -55.81 -17.94
C GLY A 230 -3.68 -55.31 -19.17
N SER A 231 -2.38 -54.97 -19.12
CA SER A 231 -1.17 -55.76 -18.81
C SER A 231 -0.35 -56.08 -20.08
N SER A 232 0.80 -55.42 -20.17
CA SER A 232 2.14 -55.91 -20.55
C SER A 232 2.39 -56.57 -21.91
N ILE A 233 3.47 -56.13 -22.58
CA ILE A 233 4.74 -56.88 -22.83
C ILE A 233 5.58 -56.12 -23.88
N VAL A 234 6.90 -56.03 -23.63
CA VAL A 234 7.99 -55.54 -24.51
C VAL A 234 8.68 -56.78 -25.13
N PRO A 235 9.22 -56.76 -26.37
CA PRO A 235 10.69 -56.63 -26.53
C PRO A 235 11.22 -55.97 -27.83
N GLU A 236 12.54 -55.80 -27.77
CA GLU A 236 13.61 -55.21 -28.59
C GLU A 236 13.81 -55.58 -30.09
N ASP A 237 14.60 -54.69 -30.74
CA ASP A 237 15.72 -54.90 -31.69
C ASP A 237 15.60 -54.93 -33.23
N SER A 238 16.07 -53.81 -33.82
CA SER A 238 17.23 -53.64 -34.75
C SER A 238 17.19 -54.00 -36.27
N ALA A 239 17.70 -53.01 -37.06
CA ALA A 239 18.45 -53.07 -38.35
C ALA A 239 17.74 -53.63 -39.61
N THR A 240 17.89 -53.17 -40.88
CA THR A 240 18.70 -52.19 -41.65
C THR A 240 18.17 -52.16 -43.10
N LYS A 241 18.18 -51.01 -43.81
CA LYS A 241 18.64 -50.87 -45.24
C LYS A 241 18.34 -49.47 -45.84
N TYR A 242 19.40 -48.84 -46.36
CA TYR A 242 19.43 -47.75 -47.36
C TYR A 242 19.44 -48.36 -48.79
N PRO A 243 19.06 -47.66 -49.90
CA PRO A 243 19.79 -46.49 -50.44
C PRO A 243 19.01 -45.36 -51.16
N TYR A 244 19.61 -44.15 -51.07
CA TYR A 244 19.73 -43.01 -52.01
C TYR A 244 18.64 -42.62 -53.04
N ALA A 245 18.07 -41.40 -52.89
CA ALA A 245 18.34 -40.20 -53.73
C ALA A 245 17.52 -38.96 -53.24
N LYS A 246 18.11 -37.76 -53.29
CA LYS A 246 17.70 -36.42 -52.74
C LYS A 246 17.50 -35.40 -53.91
N PRO A 247 17.21 -34.08 -53.72
CA PRO A 247 16.24 -33.36 -52.85
C PRO A 247 15.62 -32.06 -53.50
N SER A 248 14.63 -31.43 -52.84
CA SER A 248 14.35 -29.96 -52.81
C SER A 248 13.05 -29.74 -52.00
N THR A 249 12.80 -28.76 -51.12
CA THR A 249 13.46 -27.58 -50.55
C THR A 249 12.54 -27.10 -49.41
N SER A 250 13.08 -26.65 -48.28
CA SER A 250 12.35 -25.89 -47.25
C SER A 250 13.23 -24.78 -46.69
N GLU A 251 12.57 -23.74 -46.15
CA GLU A 251 13.09 -22.65 -45.31
C GLU A 251 13.59 -21.36 -45.99
N VAL A 252 12.61 -20.52 -46.36
CA VAL A 252 12.20 -19.29 -45.65
C VAL A 252 13.27 -18.57 -44.79
N LEU A 253 13.78 -17.48 -45.39
CA LEU A 253 13.98 -16.12 -44.86
C LEU A 253 15.09 -15.85 -43.82
N LEU A 254 16.28 -15.55 -44.36
CA LEU A 254 17.20 -14.52 -43.85
C LEU A 254 17.73 -13.68 -45.02
N ASN A 255 17.83 -12.37 -44.78
CA ASN A 255 18.54 -11.31 -45.54
C ASN A 255 17.81 -10.53 -46.64
N ALA A 256 17.76 -9.21 -46.49
CA ALA A 256 18.58 -8.23 -47.23
C ALA A 256 18.16 -6.81 -46.78
N LEU A 257 19.02 -5.81 -46.49
CA LEU A 257 20.22 -5.31 -47.17
C LEU A 257 21.14 -4.67 -46.08
N ASN A 258 22.40 -5.04 -45.80
CA ASN A 258 23.67 -5.12 -46.56
C ASN A 258 24.19 -3.81 -47.19
N PHE A 259 25.43 -3.43 -46.84
CA PHE A 259 26.58 -2.95 -47.67
C PHE A 259 27.77 -2.66 -46.69
N THR A 260 28.76 -3.52 -46.42
CA THR A 260 29.93 -4.09 -47.16
C THR A 260 31.26 -3.32 -47.04
N VAL A 261 32.35 -4.11 -46.97
CA VAL A 261 33.79 -3.85 -47.30
C VAL A 261 34.63 -3.24 -46.15
N ALA A 262 35.83 -3.68 -45.73
CA ALA A 262 36.75 -4.83 -45.92
C ALA A 262 37.88 -4.72 -44.86
N PRO A 263 38.73 -5.75 -44.62
CA PRO A 263 39.91 -5.63 -43.75
C PRO A 263 41.13 -5.12 -44.54
N LYS A 264 41.98 -4.30 -43.90
CA LYS A 264 43.32 -3.95 -44.39
C LYS A 264 44.37 -4.38 -43.39
N ASP A 265 45.32 -5.17 -43.89
CA ASP A 265 46.58 -5.56 -43.29
C ASP A 265 47.44 -4.36 -42.87
N TYR A 266 48.26 -4.52 -41.81
CA TYR A 266 49.66 -4.12 -41.83
C TYR A 266 50.45 -4.84 -40.71
N TYR A 267 51.50 -5.54 -41.13
CA TYR A 267 52.58 -6.13 -40.33
C TYR A 267 53.46 -5.04 -39.71
N GLU A 268 53.98 -5.24 -38.49
CA GLU A 268 55.43 -5.20 -38.26
C GLU A 268 55.87 -5.94 -36.99
N ASN A 269 56.94 -6.70 -37.15
CA ASN A 269 57.63 -7.54 -36.17
C ASN A 269 58.41 -6.69 -35.14
N THR A 270 58.71 -7.25 -33.96
CA THR A 270 60.11 -7.32 -33.46
C THR A 270 60.27 -8.13 -32.16
N VAL A 271 61.02 -9.23 -32.30
CA VAL A 271 62.09 -9.74 -31.41
C VAL A 271 61.72 -10.46 -30.09
N VAL A 272 61.86 -11.79 -30.15
CA VAL A 272 62.27 -12.67 -29.02
C VAL A 272 63.78 -12.47 -28.79
N PRO A 273 64.29 -12.54 -27.54
CA PRO A 273 64.99 -13.76 -27.16
C PRO A 273 64.61 -14.30 -25.77
N GLU A 274 64.47 -15.63 -25.72
CA GLU A 274 64.74 -16.44 -24.55
C GLU A 274 66.18 -16.18 -24.08
N ASP A 275 66.40 -16.08 -22.76
CA ASP A 275 67.68 -16.52 -22.19
C ASP A 275 67.56 -16.92 -20.72
N SER A 276 67.79 -18.22 -20.51
CA SER A 276 68.62 -18.81 -19.45
C SER A 276 68.12 -18.88 -17.98
N ALA A 277 68.02 -20.13 -17.56
CA ALA A 277 67.88 -20.64 -16.20
C ALA A 277 68.99 -20.18 -15.22
N LYS A 278 68.60 -20.04 -13.94
CA LYS A 278 69.43 -20.28 -12.72
C LYS A 278 68.48 -20.31 -11.51
N LYS A 279 68.25 -21.48 -10.89
CA LYS A 279 69.05 -22.15 -9.85
C LYS A 279 68.51 -21.81 -8.44
N TYR A 280 67.75 -22.74 -7.87
CA TYR A 280 67.49 -22.83 -6.42
C TYR A 280 68.83 -22.97 -5.66
N PRO A 281 68.87 -22.48 -4.42
CA PRO A 281 69.26 -23.36 -3.34
C PRO A 281 68.25 -23.35 -2.18
N ASP A 282 68.20 -24.52 -1.56
CA ASP A 282 67.39 -24.92 -0.42
C ASP A 282 67.78 -24.25 0.91
N GLU A 283 66.79 -24.29 1.82
CA GLU A 283 66.87 -24.37 3.28
C GLU A 283 67.44 -23.20 4.11
N GLU A 284 66.55 -22.54 4.86
CA GLU A 284 66.74 -22.42 6.31
C GLU A 284 65.38 -22.40 7.04
N HIS A 285 65.21 -23.40 7.92
CA HIS A 285 64.14 -23.47 8.90
C HIS A 285 64.19 -22.25 9.83
N SER A 286 63.11 -21.47 9.89
CA SER A 286 62.77 -20.74 11.11
C SER A 286 61.27 -20.85 11.39
N THR A 287 60.96 -21.63 12.41
CA THR A 287 59.66 -21.68 13.07
C THR A 287 59.33 -20.29 13.63
N PHE A 288 58.37 -19.60 13.04
CA PHE A 288 57.68 -18.49 13.70
C PHE A 288 56.23 -18.87 13.99
N ASN A 289 56.03 -19.33 15.21
CA ASN A 289 54.74 -19.37 15.88
C ASN A 289 54.17 -17.94 15.92
N VAL A 290 53.10 -17.67 15.17
CA VAL A 290 52.15 -16.61 15.50
C VAL A 290 50.81 -17.28 15.79
N SER A 291 50.71 -17.71 17.04
CA SER A 291 49.56 -17.52 17.93
C SER A 291 48.18 -17.37 17.27
N SER A 292 47.39 -18.44 17.47
CA SER A 292 45.97 -18.57 17.88
C SER A 292 45.13 -17.34 18.34
N ASN A 293 45.50 -16.09 18.07
CA ASN A 293 44.78 -14.88 18.51
C ASN A 293 43.94 -14.20 17.42
N LEU A 294 44.07 -14.55 16.12
CA LEU A 294 43.27 -13.93 15.06
C LEU A 294 41.83 -14.49 14.95
N SER A 295 41.60 -15.71 15.44
CA SER A 295 40.26 -16.33 15.51
C SER A 295 39.38 -15.68 16.60
N ASN A 296 39.99 -15.25 17.70
CA ASN A 296 39.28 -14.57 18.79
C ASN A 296 38.94 -13.11 18.49
N GLN A 297 39.74 -12.41 17.66
CA GLN A 297 39.45 -11.03 17.23
C GLN A 297 38.23 -10.92 16.32
N SER A 298 38.04 -11.86 15.40
CA SER A 298 36.87 -11.88 14.50
C SER A 298 35.57 -12.17 15.26
N SER A 299 35.65 -13.01 16.30
CA SER A 299 34.54 -13.34 17.19
C SER A 299 34.16 -12.16 18.10
N THR A 300 35.15 -11.40 18.59
CA THR A 300 34.92 -10.19 19.39
C THR A 300 34.44 -9.01 18.56
N LEU A 301 34.89 -8.86 17.30
CA LEU A 301 34.37 -7.83 16.40
C LEU A 301 32.91 -8.09 16.03
N CYS A 302 32.53 -9.36 15.81
CA CYS A 302 31.15 -9.78 15.59
C CYS A 302 30.27 -9.52 16.83
N LEU A 303 30.76 -9.85 18.03
CA LEU A 303 30.09 -9.52 19.28
C LEU A 303 30.00 -8.01 19.53
N LEU A 304 31.01 -7.21 19.17
CA LEU A 304 31.03 -5.75 19.31
C LEU A 304 30.12 -5.05 18.30
N LEU A 305 29.97 -5.58 17.08
CA LEU A 305 29.02 -5.08 16.08
C LEU A 305 27.58 -5.46 16.47
N LEU A 306 27.35 -6.69 16.96
CA LEU A 306 26.08 -7.08 17.56
C LEU A 306 25.77 -6.26 18.83
N PHE A 307 26.76 -6.00 19.69
CA PHE A 307 26.63 -5.09 20.82
C PHE A 307 26.40 -3.66 20.38
N GLY A 308 26.99 -3.23 19.26
CA GLY A 308 26.80 -1.91 18.66
C GLY A 308 25.40 -1.73 18.10
N VAL A 309 24.80 -2.77 17.51
CA VAL A 309 23.39 -2.81 17.06
C VAL A 309 22.44 -2.83 18.25
N VAL A 310 22.76 -3.60 19.29
CA VAL A 310 21.99 -3.62 20.55
C VAL A 310 22.15 -2.29 21.29
N LEU A 311 23.33 -1.67 21.31
CA LEU A 311 23.60 -0.36 21.92
C LEU A 311 23.01 0.79 21.12
N SER A 312 22.97 0.74 19.79
CA SER A 312 22.31 1.77 18.97
C SER A 312 20.80 1.62 19.04
N ALA A 313 20.25 0.40 19.05
CA ALA A 313 18.85 0.15 19.38
C ALA A 313 18.49 0.58 20.82
N ILE A 314 19.39 0.36 21.79
CA ILE A 314 19.26 0.83 23.16
C ILE A 314 19.44 2.35 23.25
N PHE A 315 20.34 2.99 22.51
CA PHE A 315 20.51 4.45 22.49
C PHE A 315 19.33 5.15 21.83
N ILE A 316 18.73 4.53 20.81
CA ILE A 316 17.47 4.98 20.20
C ILE A 316 16.30 4.77 21.16
N ALA A 317 16.29 3.68 21.95
CA ALA A 317 15.24 3.37 22.92
C ALA A 317 15.39 4.12 24.27
N TYR A 318 16.61 4.47 24.68
CA TYR A 318 16.96 5.20 25.91
C TYR A 318 17.33 6.66 25.64
N GLY A 319 17.06 7.16 24.43
CA GLY A 319 17.07 8.58 24.11
C GLY A 319 16.04 9.33 24.95
N GLN A 320 16.43 9.66 26.17
CA GLN A 320 15.70 10.43 27.16
C GLN A 320 15.50 11.85 26.61
N MET A 321 14.43 12.03 25.83
CA MET A 321 13.98 13.34 25.35
C MET A 321 12.80 13.79 26.21
N PRO A 322 13.08 14.62 27.24
CA PRO A 322 12.49 15.96 27.24
C PRO A 322 13.48 17.07 27.64
N GLU A 323 14.78 16.98 27.30
CA GLU A 323 15.74 18.06 27.62
C GLU A 323 16.59 18.54 26.43
N PHE A 324 16.87 17.72 25.40
CA PHE A 324 17.74 18.15 24.28
C PHE A 324 17.05 19.06 23.24
N ALA A 325 15.72 19.07 23.17
CA ALA A 325 14.96 19.97 22.29
C ALA A 325 14.99 21.45 22.73
N LYS A 326 15.49 21.75 23.94
CA LYS A 326 15.70 23.14 24.38
C LYS A 326 17.07 23.72 24.01
N ASN A 327 18.07 22.88 23.71
CA ASN A 327 19.46 23.33 23.51
C ASN A 327 20.02 23.14 22.09
N ALA A 328 19.25 22.57 21.15
CA ALA A 328 19.68 22.48 19.74
C ALA A 328 19.41 23.76 18.91
N TYR A 329 18.82 24.81 19.50
CA TYR A 329 18.71 26.14 18.89
C TYR A 329 19.90 27.04 19.26
N CYS A 330 21.14 26.55 19.16
CA CYS A 330 22.32 27.38 19.45
C CYS A 330 23.62 26.90 18.78
N VAL A 331 23.58 26.31 17.58
CA VAL A 331 24.81 26.07 16.79
C VAL A 331 24.48 26.19 15.31
N PHE A 332 24.26 27.42 14.82
CA PHE A 332 24.63 27.87 13.47
C PHE A 332 24.37 29.38 13.44
N GLY A 333 25.44 30.15 13.36
CA GLY A 333 25.42 31.61 13.30
C GLY A 333 24.64 32.11 12.09
N THR A 334 23.85 33.15 12.35
CA THR A 334 23.00 33.93 11.42
C THR A 334 23.81 34.65 10.31
N PRO A 335 23.14 35.28 9.31
CA PRO A 335 22.63 36.64 9.56
C PRO A 335 21.13 36.86 9.30
N HIS A 336 20.54 37.61 10.25
CA HIS A 336 19.41 38.54 10.16
C HIS A 336 18.03 38.02 9.72
N VAL A 337 17.04 38.08 10.63
CA VAL A 337 16.00 39.13 10.65
C VAL A 337 15.19 39.07 11.98
N ILE A 338 15.36 40.14 12.78
CA ILE A 338 14.46 40.80 13.76
C ILE A 338 13.88 39.98 14.93
N ILE A 339 14.48 40.23 16.10
CA ILE A 339 13.99 39.93 17.46
C ILE A 339 12.96 40.99 17.88
N VAL A 340 11.80 40.58 18.39
CA VAL A 340 11.01 41.39 19.34
C VAL A 340 11.07 40.71 20.70
N LYS A 341 11.75 41.38 21.65
CA LYS A 341 11.85 41.07 23.07
C LYS A 341 10.51 41.33 23.77
N LEU A 342 10.07 40.40 24.62
CA LEU A 342 9.37 40.72 25.87
C LEU A 342 9.91 39.80 26.98
N GLY A 343 10.29 40.44 28.10
CA GLY A 343 10.98 39.81 29.24
C GLY A 343 10.05 39.09 30.23
N PRO A 344 10.63 38.48 31.28
CA PRO A 344 9.97 37.48 32.12
C PRO A 344 9.33 38.12 33.36
N SER A 345 8.31 37.48 33.93
CA SER A 345 7.86 37.76 35.30
C SER A 345 7.34 36.50 35.98
N ARG A 346 7.99 36.19 37.11
CA ARG A 346 7.60 35.20 38.13
C ARG A 346 6.24 35.54 38.73
N LEU A 347 5.50 34.54 39.21
CA LEU A 347 5.14 34.39 40.64
C LEU A 347 4.23 33.17 40.89
N ASN A 348 4.60 32.42 41.93
CA ASN A 348 3.76 31.42 42.61
C ASN A 348 2.51 32.09 43.21
N GLY A 349 1.42 31.32 43.33
CA GLY A 349 0.28 31.70 44.17
C GLY A 349 -0.86 30.70 44.11
N THR A 350 -0.94 29.86 45.14
CA THR A 350 -2.09 29.03 45.51
C THR A 350 -3.39 29.84 45.63
N LYS A 351 -4.52 29.24 45.24
CA LYS A 351 -5.85 29.45 45.87
C LYS A 351 -6.86 28.41 45.41
N GLU A 352 -7.53 27.81 46.38
CA GLU A 352 -8.63 26.87 46.24
C GLU A 352 -9.95 27.54 45.81
N ALA A 353 -10.81 26.68 45.23
CA ALA A 353 -12.27 26.68 45.24
C ALA A 353 -13.07 27.72 44.43
N ALA A 354 -13.76 27.23 43.39
CA ALA A 354 -15.23 27.36 43.28
C ALA A 354 -15.77 26.41 42.19
N LYS A 355 -16.78 25.62 42.55
CA LYS A 355 -17.55 24.73 41.68
C LYS A 355 -18.59 25.55 40.93
N SER A 356 -18.61 25.46 39.60
CA SER A 356 -19.80 25.71 38.79
C SER A 356 -19.89 24.59 37.76
N GLN A 357 -20.93 23.76 37.88
CA GLN A 357 -21.27 22.70 36.95
C GLN A 357 -21.74 23.32 35.63
N GLU A 358 -20.93 23.23 34.59
CA GLU A 358 -21.38 23.33 33.20
C GLU A 358 -21.44 21.92 32.60
N MET A 359 -22.56 21.60 31.97
CA MET A 359 -22.80 20.35 31.28
C MET A 359 -22.13 20.42 29.90
N GLU A 360 -20.95 19.83 29.76
CA GLU A 360 -20.22 19.79 28.49
C GLU A 360 -20.86 18.82 27.47
N PRO A 361 -20.82 19.16 26.16
CA PRO A 361 -21.32 18.30 25.10
C PRO A 361 -20.41 17.08 24.90
N ALA A 362 -21.04 15.92 24.71
CA ALA A 362 -20.37 14.65 24.46
C ALA A 362 -19.49 14.72 23.19
N GLY A 363 -18.17 14.54 23.34
CA GLY A 363 -17.29 14.35 22.18
C GLY A 363 -15.82 14.73 22.30
N MET A 364 -15.27 15.04 23.49
CA MET A 364 -13.83 15.30 23.63
C MET A 364 -13.16 14.23 24.50
N PRO A 365 -12.10 13.54 24.02
CA PRO A 365 -11.36 12.61 24.85
C PRO A 365 -10.66 13.35 25.99
N ARG A 366 -10.81 12.83 27.22
CA ARG A 366 -10.10 13.32 28.40
C ARG A 366 -8.59 13.34 28.14
N PRO A 367 -7.81 14.25 28.76
CA PRO A 367 -6.37 14.28 28.58
C PRO A 367 -5.78 12.93 29.01
N LYS A 368 -5.23 12.18 28.03
CA LYS A 368 -4.55 10.91 28.27
C LYS A 368 -3.45 11.16 29.29
N GLY A 369 -3.56 10.54 30.48
CA GLY A 369 -2.43 10.43 31.40
C GLY A 369 -1.24 9.87 30.62
N GLN A 370 -0.06 10.45 30.80
CA GLN A 370 1.10 10.20 29.95
C GLN A 370 1.59 8.75 30.12
N ARG A 371 1.02 7.84 29.30
CA ARG A 371 1.32 6.41 29.31
C ARG A 371 2.70 6.15 28.75
N THR A 372 3.38 5.17 29.33
CA THR A 372 4.70 4.77 28.85
C THR A 372 4.56 3.92 27.57
N GLN A 373 5.04 4.45 26.45
CA GLN A 373 4.93 3.81 25.13
C GLN A 373 6.02 2.76 24.85
N TRP A 374 6.86 2.44 25.84
CA TRP A 374 8.07 1.63 25.66
C TRP A 374 7.77 0.22 25.10
N LYS A 375 6.63 -0.37 25.42
CA LYS A 375 6.22 -1.70 24.92
C LYS A 375 5.95 -1.68 23.41
N GLN A 376 5.39 -0.58 22.89
CA GLN A 376 5.16 -0.40 21.45
C GLN A 376 6.50 -0.25 20.72
N TRP A 377 7.43 0.52 21.30
CA TRP A 377 8.79 0.64 20.80
C TRP A 377 9.49 -0.72 20.76
N ALA A 378 9.47 -1.48 21.86
CA ALA A 378 10.10 -2.80 21.93
C ALA A 378 9.53 -3.77 20.89
N ALA A 379 8.20 -3.84 20.75
CA ALA A 379 7.54 -4.71 19.78
C ALA A 379 7.86 -4.34 18.33
N CYS A 380 7.82 -3.04 18.00
CA CYS A 380 8.08 -2.58 16.63
C CYS A 380 9.57 -2.67 16.26
N ILE A 381 10.49 -2.33 17.18
CA ILE A 381 11.93 -2.54 16.97
C ILE A 381 12.22 -4.03 16.73
N SER A 382 11.63 -4.92 17.54
CA SER A 382 11.78 -6.36 17.34
C SER A 382 11.18 -6.85 16.01
N ALA A 383 10.00 -6.36 15.61
CA ALA A 383 9.40 -6.67 14.31
C ALA A 383 10.31 -6.25 13.14
N THR A 384 10.82 -5.02 13.19
CA THR A 384 11.71 -4.45 12.16
C THR A 384 13.08 -5.11 12.11
N LEU A 385 13.48 -5.94 13.09
CA LEU A 385 14.73 -6.72 13.01
C LEU A 385 14.68 -7.74 11.86
N SER A 386 13.49 -8.18 11.43
CA SER A 386 13.35 -8.96 10.19
C SER A 386 13.83 -8.21 8.94
N MET A 387 13.83 -6.88 8.93
CA MET A 387 14.41 -6.07 7.86
C MET A 387 15.95 -6.09 7.86
N VAL A 388 16.58 -6.35 9.01
CA VAL A 388 18.03 -6.59 9.05
C VAL A 388 18.36 -7.89 8.31
N ALA A 389 17.53 -8.94 8.47
CA ALA A 389 17.68 -10.16 7.68
C ALA A 389 17.44 -9.94 6.17
N ALA A 390 16.53 -9.05 5.78
CA ALA A 390 16.39 -8.64 4.38
C ALA A 390 17.65 -7.90 3.87
N GLY A 391 18.18 -6.99 4.69
CA GLY A 391 19.40 -6.22 4.41
C GLY A 391 20.63 -7.08 4.18
N THR A 392 20.77 -8.20 4.90
CA THR A 392 21.91 -9.11 4.74
C THR A 392 21.87 -9.86 3.42
N VAL A 393 20.68 -10.11 2.86
CA VAL A 393 20.54 -10.70 1.52
C VAL A 393 21.14 -9.77 0.46
N TYR A 394 20.85 -8.48 0.54
CA TYR A 394 21.40 -7.47 -0.37
C TYR A 394 22.90 -7.25 -0.17
N GLY A 395 23.36 -7.09 1.07
CA GLY A 395 24.78 -6.84 1.37
C GLY A 395 25.69 -8.04 1.05
N TRP A 396 25.16 -9.26 1.13
CA TRP A 396 25.90 -10.44 0.69
C TRP A 396 26.18 -10.38 -0.80
N SER A 397 25.18 -10.00 -1.61
CA SER A 397 25.38 -9.89 -3.06
C SER A 397 26.46 -8.86 -3.37
N THR A 398 26.44 -7.70 -2.70
CA THR A 398 27.43 -6.63 -2.92
C THR A 398 28.88 -7.10 -2.68
N THR A 399 29.14 -7.89 -1.64
CA THR A 399 30.50 -8.28 -1.23
C THR A 399 31.00 -9.62 -1.74
N ILE A 400 30.09 -10.51 -2.12
CA ILE A 400 30.43 -11.84 -2.64
C ILE A 400 30.46 -11.84 -4.16
N GLN A 401 29.74 -10.93 -4.81
CA GLN A 401 29.70 -10.84 -6.27
C GLN A 401 31.08 -10.59 -6.89
N THR A 402 31.86 -9.66 -6.34
CA THR A 402 33.22 -9.37 -6.82
C THR A 402 34.12 -10.61 -6.71
N ARG A 403 33.99 -11.35 -5.61
CA ARG A 403 34.75 -12.59 -5.35
C ARG A 403 34.29 -13.81 -6.14
N LEU A 404 33.01 -13.90 -6.52
CA LEU A 404 32.48 -14.98 -7.36
C LEU A 404 32.93 -14.86 -8.83
N THR A 405 33.17 -13.63 -9.29
CA THR A 405 33.56 -13.34 -10.67
C THR A 405 35.08 -13.27 -10.85
N ASP A 406 35.84 -13.05 -9.77
CA ASP A 406 37.29 -13.12 -9.79
C ASP A 406 37.78 -14.59 -9.77
N ASN A 407 38.67 -14.94 -10.69
CA ASN A 407 39.25 -16.28 -10.81
C ASN A 407 40.47 -16.48 -9.89
N THR A 408 40.92 -15.43 -9.19
CA THR A 408 42.16 -15.46 -8.41
C THR A 408 41.94 -15.80 -6.93
N THR A 409 40.71 -15.74 -6.42
CA THR A 409 40.40 -16.03 -5.01
C THR A 409 40.09 -17.51 -4.78
N LEU A 410 40.97 -18.21 -4.06
CA LEU A 410 40.85 -19.64 -3.71
C LEU A 410 39.79 -19.97 -2.65
N ASP A 411 39.21 -18.95 -1.99
CA ASP A 411 38.29 -19.12 -0.86
C ASP A 411 36.83 -19.42 -1.26
N VAL A 412 36.51 -19.38 -2.56
CA VAL A 412 35.14 -19.54 -3.06
C VAL A 412 34.99 -20.89 -3.75
N PRO A 413 34.00 -21.73 -3.38
CA PRO A 413 33.86 -23.08 -3.92
C PRO A 413 33.40 -23.12 -5.39
N ILE A 414 32.91 -22.00 -5.92
CA ILE A 414 32.27 -21.91 -7.24
C ILE A 414 32.68 -20.59 -7.91
N HIS A 415 33.25 -20.66 -9.11
CA HIS A 415 33.47 -19.48 -9.96
C HIS A 415 32.31 -19.28 -10.94
N VAL A 416 31.90 -18.04 -11.13
CA VAL A 416 30.64 -17.68 -11.81
C VAL A 416 30.91 -16.63 -12.88
N THR A 417 30.38 -16.84 -14.08
CA THR A 417 30.48 -15.85 -15.18
C THR A 417 29.65 -14.60 -14.90
N GLY A 418 29.97 -13.47 -15.55
CA GLY A 418 29.22 -12.21 -15.37
C GLY A 418 27.71 -12.33 -15.63
N GLU A 419 27.31 -13.08 -16.67
CA GLU A 419 25.91 -13.37 -16.95
C GLU A 419 25.23 -14.15 -15.83
N GLN A 420 25.87 -15.22 -15.34
CA GLN A 420 25.35 -16.01 -14.21
C GLN A 420 25.26 -15.19 -12.92
N SER A 421 26.22 -14.29 -12.69
CA SER A 421 26.23 -13.35 -11.56
C SER A 421 25.03 -12.38 -11.62
N SER A 422 24.71 -11.85 -12.80
CA SER A 422 23.52 -10.99 -12.99
C SER A 422 22.20 -11.70 -12.64
N TRP A 423 22.12 -13.01 -12.90
CA TRP A 423 20.98 -13.83 -12.54
C TRP A 423 20.85 -14.05 -11.03
N ILE A 424 21.97 -14.20 -10.30
CA ILE A 424 21.97 -14.33 -8.83
C ILE A 424 21.27 -13.13 -8.18
N ILE A 425 21.55 -11.91 -8.65
CA ILE A 425 20.93 -10.68 -8.15
C ILE A 425 19.45 -10.63 -8.53
N SER A 426 19.16 -10.89 -9.81
CA SER A 426 17.81 -10.79 -10.37
C SER A 426 16.81 -11.76 -9.73
N LEU A 427 17.27 -12.96 -9.35
CA LEU A 427 16.41 -13.98 -8.72
C LEU A 427 15.90 -13.58 -7.34
N VAL A 428 16.65 -12.75 -6.59
CA VAL A 428 16.15 -12.19 -5.32
C VAL A 428 14.94 -11.29 -5.57
N VAL A 429 15.00 -10.47 -6.62
CA VAL A 429 13.92 -9.55 -7.01
C VAL A 429 12.68 -10.34 -7.44
N ILE A 430 12.84 -11.35 -8.29
CA ILE A 430 11.74 -12.26 -8.70
C ILE A 430 11.14 -12.95 -7.47
N GLY A 431 11.97 -13.47 -6.57
CA GLY A 431 11.53 -14.08 -5.33
C GLY A 431 10.72 -13.11 -4.47
N SER A 432 11.13 -11.83 -4.39
CA SER A 432 10.41 -10.81 -3.62
C SER A 432 9.03 -10.49 -4.17
N MET A 433 8.85 -10.53 -5.49
CA MET A 433 7.53 -10.36 -6.13
C MET A 433 6.59 -11.52 -5.76
N MET A 434 7.09 -12.75 -5.79
CA MET A 434 6.32 -13.93 -5.36
C MET A 434 6.01 -13.89 -3.86
N GLY A 435 7.01 -13.51 -3.06
CA GLY A 435 6.89 -13.36 -1.61
C GLY A 435 5.91 -12.28 -1.19
N ALA A 436 5.71 -11.23 -2.00
CA ALA A 436 4.76 -10.16 -1.70
C ALA A 436 3.31 -10.64 -1.72
N PHE A 437 2.89 -11.40 -2.75
CA PHE A 437 1.56 -11.99 -2.83
C PHE A 437 1.35 -13.07 -1.77
N TYR A 438 2.33 -13.95 -1.60
CA TYR A 438 2.27 -14.99 -0.57
C TYR A 438 2.21 -14.38 0.84
N GLY A 439 3.01 -13.34 1.09
CA GLY A 439 3.00 -12.58 2.33
C GLY A 439 1.68 -11.88 2.59
N ALA A 440 1.06 -11.25 1.58
CA ALA A 440 -0.26 -10.65 1.74
C ALA A 440 -1.34 -11.69 2.07
N TYR A 441 -1.31 -12.85 1.41
CA TYR A 441 -2.22 -13.96 1.70
C TYR A 441 -2.04 -14.47 3.15
N VAL A 442 -0.80 -14.76 3.56
CA VAL A 442 -0.51 -15.24 4.92
C VAL A 442 -0.85 -14.19 5.98
N ALA A 443 -0.54 -12.91 5.74
CA ALA A 443 -0.84 -11.82 6.67
C ALA A 443 -2.34 -11.63 6.88
N ALA A 444 -3.16 -11.88 5.85
CA ALA A 444 -4.60 -11.76 5.90
C ALA A 444 -5.30 -13.01 6.50
N SER A 445 -4.75 -14.19 6.22
CA SER A 445 -5.30 -15.48 6.67
C SER A 445 -4.85 -15.88 8.07
N CYS A 446 -3.56 -15.76 8.37
CA CYS A 446 -2.93 -16.25 9.59
C CYS A 446 -2.55 -15.14 10.58
N GLY A 447 -2.37 -13.90 10.09
CA GLY A 447 -1.98 -12.76 10.91
C GLY A 447 -0.58 -12.23 10.58
N ARG A 448 -0.27 -11.03 11.07
CA ARG A 448 0.93 -10.28 10.69
C ARG A 448 2.17 -10.85 11.38
N LYS A 449 2.06 -11.19 12.66
CA LYS A 449 3.12 -11.84 13.45
C LYS A 449 3.54 -13.16 12.82
N ILE A 450 2.57 -14.02 12.48
CA ILE A 450 2.85 -15.33 11.88
C ILE A 450 3.51 -15.15 10.51
N CYS A 451 3.04 -14.19 9.70
CA CYS A 451 3.68 -13.89 8.42
C CYS A 451 5.16 -13.50 8.57
N LEU A 452 5.49 -12.65 9.55
CA LEU A 452 6.88 -12.26 9.83
C LEU A 452 7.73 -13.44 10.32
N LEU A 453 7.21 -14.30 11.20
CA LEU A 453 7.90 -15.51 11.65
C LEU A 453 8.08 -16.55 10.53
N MET A 454 7.12 -16.65 9.61
CA MET A 454 7.27 -17.49 8.41
C MET A 454 8.36 -16.94 7.49
N SER A 455 8.51 -15.62 7.34
CA SER A 455 9.59 -15.05 6.53
C SER A 455 10.98 -15.45 7.04
N SER A 456 11.18 -15.57 8.37
CA SER A 456 12.43 -16.09 8.93
C SER A 456 12.73 -17.55 8.60
N LEU A 457 11.70 -18.38 8.38
CA LEU A 457 11.92 -19.75 7.91
C LEU A 457 12.53 -19.76 6.51
N PHE A 458 12.05 -18.89 5.60
CA PHE A 458 12.62 -18.74 4.27
C PHE A 458 14.06 -18.20 4.33
N TYR A 459 14.36 -17.24 5.21
CA TYR A 459 15.74 -16.78 5.41
C TYR A 459 16.67 -17.90 5.89
N ILE A 460 16.24 -18.67 6.90
CA ILE A 460 17.02 -19.79 7.45
C ILE A 460 17.30 -20.84 6.36
N LEU A 461 16.26 -21.26 5.61
CA LEU A 461 16.40 -22.23 4.52
C LEU A 461 17.32 -21.71 3.40
N GLY A 462 17.18 -20.43 3.03
CA GLY A 462 18.02 -19.79 2.02
C GLY A 462 19.49 -19.75 2.42
N TRP A 463 19.81 -19.34 3.65
CA TRP A 463 21.19 -19.32 4.15
C TRP A 463 21.78 -20.71 4.31
N LEU A 464 21.00 -21.70 4.73
CA LEU A 464 21.43 -23.11 4.74
C LEU A 464 21.82 -23.60 3.34
N LEU A 465 21.03 -23.26 2.31
CA LEU A 465 21.36 -23.60 0.93
C LEU A 465 22.62 -22.89 0.41
N VAL A 466 22.86 -21.64 0.84
CA VAL A 466 24.12 -20.91 0.54
C VAL A 466 25.32 -21.61 1.17
N ILE A 467 25.19 -22.07 2.42
CA ILE A 467 26.25 -22.79 3.16
C ILE A 467 26.62 -24.11 2.48
N PHE A 468 25.63 -24.87 1.99
CA PHE A 468 25.84 -26.17 1.32
C PHE A 468 25.96 -26.05 -0.21
N ALA A 469 26.23 -24.86 -0.75
CA ALA A 469 26.29 -24.65 -2.19
C ALA A 469 27.56 -25.27 -2.80
N HIS A 470 27.37 -26.30 -3.63
CA HIS A 470 28.44 -26.93 -4.42
C HIS A 470 28.32 -26.65 -5.93
N ASN A 471 27.15 -26.18 -6.37
CA ASN A 471 26.85 -25.85 -7.76
C ASN A 471 26.12 -24.50 -7.84
N VAL A 472 26.22 -23.81 -8.98
CA VAL A 472 25.54 -22.53 -9.24
C VAL A 472 24.01 -22.62 -9.02
N TRP A 473 23.40 -23.77 -9.31
CA TRP A 473 21.97 -23.99 -9.09
C TRP A 473 21.53 -23.85 -7.63
N TYR A 474 22.37 -24.21 -6.66
CA TYR A 474 22.07 -23.98 -5.24
C TYR A 474 22.02 -22.48 -4.93
N LEU A 475 22.89 -21.69 -5.55
CA LEU A 475 22.86 -20.23 -5.43
C LEU A 475 21.59 -19.67 -6.05
N TYR A 476 21.16 -20.14 -7.22
CA TYR A 476 19.91 -19.67 -7.83
C TYR A 476 18.67 -19.97 -6.99
N ILE A 477 18.54 -21.22 -6.51
CA ILE A 477 17.40 -21.62 -5.67
C ILE A 477 17.43 -20.88 -4.33
N SER A 478 18.59 -20.75 -3.70
CA SER A 478 18.72 -20.01 -2.43
C SER A 478 18.34 -18.54 -2.58
N ARG A 479 18.76 -17.87 -3.66
CA ARG A 479 18.42 -16.46 -3.93
C ARG A 479 16.92 -16.27 -4.12
N LEU A 480 16.26 -17.17 -4.84
CA LEU A 480 14.81 -17.14 -5.00
C LEU A 480 14.10 -17.28 -3.64
N ILE A 481 14.52 -18.24 -2.81
CA ILE A 481 13.96 -18.49 -1.46
C ILE A 481 14.19 -17.30 -0.52
N LEU A 482 15.41 -16.75 -0.49
CA LEU A 482 15.73 -15.55 0.27
C LEU A 482 14.87 -14.37 -0.21
N GLY A 483 14.68 -14.23 -1.52
CA GLY A 483 13.79 -13.25 -2.13
C GLY A 483 12.35 -13.38 -1.65
N ILE A 484 11.79 -14.59 -1.56
CA ILE A 484 10.45 -14.82 -1.01
C ILE A 484 10.36 -14.29 0.44
N GLY A 485 11.38 -14.57 1.26
CA GLY A 485 11.50 -14.01 2.61
C GLY A 485 11.47 -12.48 2.61
N VAL A 486 12.26 -11.85 1.73
CA VAL A 486 12.30 -10.39 1.55
C VAL A 486 10.92 -9.83 1.23
N GLY A 487 10.23 -10.39 0.23
CA GLY A 487 8.90 -9.95 -0.17
C GLY A 487 7.87 -10.06 0.96
N MET A 488 7.88 -11.19 1.69
CA MET A 488 7.00 -11.38 2.85
C MET A 488 7.26 -10.35 3.95
N SER A 489 8.53 -10.09 4.26
CA SER A 489 8.89 -9.15 5.32
C SER A 489 8.52 -7.71 4.95
N TYR A 490 8.69 -7.29 3.69
CA TYR A 490 8.28 -5.95 3.21
C TYR A 490 6.77 -5.76 3.18
N THR A 491 5.98 -6.81 2.92
CA THR A 491 4.51 -6.72 3.01
C THR A 491 4.04 -6.64 4.46
N ALA A 492 4.57 -7.48 5.34
CA ALA A 492 4.04 -7.63 6.69
C ALA A 492 4.53 -6.59 7.71
N ASN A 493 5.77 -6.07 7.58
CA ASN A 493 6.31 -5.09 8.54
C ASN A 493 5.50 -3.78 8.61
N PRO A 494 5.24 -3.08 7.48
CA PRO A 494 4.45 -1.85 7.50
C PRO A 494 3.04 -2.07 8.06
N MET A 495 2.45 -3.24 7.79
CA MET A 495 1.15 -3.62 8.35
C MET A 495 1.22 -3.76 9.87
N TYR A 496 2.16 -4.56 10.39
CA TYR A 496 2.31 -4.78 11.83
C TYR A 496 2.61 -3.47 12.57
N VAL A 497 3.59 -2.69 12.10
CA VAL A 497 3.98 -1.42 12.72
C VAL A 497 2.83 -0.41 12.70
N SER A 498 2.11 -0.28 11.58
CA SER A 498 1.01 0.69 11.46
C SER A 498 -0.23 0.33 12.29
N GLU A 499 -0.44 -0.96 12.58
CA GLU A 499 -1.56 -1.46 13.39
C GLU A 499 -1.25 -1.45 14.90
N VAL A 500 0.03 -1.53 15.29
CA VAL A 500 0.47 -1.54 16.70
C VAL A 500 0.85 -0.15 17.21
N ALA A 501 1.47 0.69 16.37
CA ALA A 501 2.00 1.99 16.79
C ALA A 501 0.93 3.08 16.87
N ASP A 502 0.98 3.84 17.98
CA ASP A 502 0.21 5.07 18.16
C ASP A 502 0.60 6.15 17.13
N VAL A 503 -0.33 7.03 16.78
CA VAL A 503 -0.24 8.05 15.73
C VAL A 503 0.99 8.95 15.90
N ASN A 504 1.41 9.22 17.14
CA ASN A 504 2.53 10.11 17.45
C ASN A 504 3.92 9.51 17.21
N ILE A 505 4.06 8.19 17.26
CA ILE A 505 5.35 7.49 17.13
C ILE A 505 5.41 6.60 15.88
N ARG A 506 4.30 6.50 15.15
CA ARG A 506 4.16 5.64 13.98
C ARG A 506 5.12 6.00 12.86
N GLY A 507 5.39 7.28 12.61
CA GLY A 507 6.29 7.69 11.53
C GLY A 507 7.71 7.23 11.82
N ALA A 508 8.23 7.52 13.01
CA ALA A 508 9.56 7.08 13.43
C ALA A 508 9.71 5.54 13.39
N LEU A 509 8.73 4.78 13.89
CA LEU A 509 8.78 3.31 13.85
C LEU A 509 8.67 2.75 12.43
N SER A 510 8.03 3.47 11.51
CA SER A 510 7.92 3.06 10.11
C SER A 510 9.20 3.35 9.33
N THR A 511 9.92 4.44 9.62
CA THR A 511 11.22 4.73 8.97
C THR A 511 12.31 3.75 9.39
N LEU A 512 12.23 3.19 10.61
CA LEU A 512 13.12 2.12 11.11
C LEU A 512 13.18 0.89 10.19
N ILE A 513 12.12 0.62 9.41
CA ILE A 513 12.09 -0.45 8.40
C ILE A 513 13.25 -0.28 7.42
N ALA A 514 13.36 0.90 6.79
CA ALA A 514 14.42 1.18 5.82
C ALA A 514 15.80 1.28 6.47
N VAL A 515 15.91 1.88 7.66
CA VAL A 515 17.18 1.95 8.41
C VAL A 515 17.75 0.55 8.65
N ASN A 516 16.91 -0.39 9.09
CA ASN A 516 17.33 -1.75 9.40
C ASN A 516 17.78 -2.55 8.18
N VAL A 517 17.26 -2.25 6.97
CA VAL A 517 17.79 -2.83 5.73
C VAL A 517 19.25 -2.43 5.53
N PHE A 518 19.58 -1.14 5.71
CA PHE A 518 20.97 -0.67 5.61
C PHE A 518 21.84 -1.23 6.73
N THR A 519 21.32 -1.39 7.95
CA THR A 519 22.04 -2.05 9.04
C THR A 519 22.43 -3.48 8.66
N GLY A 520 21.53 -4.25 8.05
CA GLY A 520 21.82 -5.60 7.57
C GLY A 520 22.86 -5.63 6.44
N SER A 521 22.76 -4.70 5.49
CA SER A 521 23.73 -4.60 4.40
C SER A 521 25.11 -4.19 4.90
N LEU A 522 25.18 -3.25 5.86
CA LEU A 522 26.42 -2.83 6.52
C LEU A 522 27.07 -3.99 7.26
N ILE A 523 26.32 -4.79 8.04
CA ILE A 523 26.87 -5.97 8.72
C ILE A 523 27.48 -6.94 7.71
N SER A 524 26.77 -7.24 6.61
CA SER A 524 27.32 -8.14 5.59
C SER A 524 28.55 -7.56 4.91
N CYS A 525 28.56 -6.27 4.60
CA CYS A 525 29.69 -5.63 3.93
C CYS A 525 30.89 -5.40 4.86
N SER A 526 30.65 -5.33 6.17
CA SER A 526 31.68 -5.18 7.19
C SER A 526 32.20 -6.50 7.74
N VAL A 527 31.60 -7.64 7.41
CA VAL A 527 32.13 -8.96 7.80
C VAL A 527 32.63 -9.71 6.58
N GLY A 528 31.99 -9.50 5.44
CA GLY A 528 32.28 -10.18 4.18
C GLY A 528 33.75 -10.17 3.78
N PRO A 529 34.39 -9.00 3.59
CA PRO A 529 35.76 -8.92 3.06
C PRO A 529 36.82 -9.65 3.92
N TRP A 530 36.58 -9.74 5.23
CA TRP A 530 37.54 -10.30 6.19
C TRP A 530 37.27 -11.76 6.58
N THR A 531 36.22 -12.37 6.02
CA THR A 531 35.83 -13.75 6.34
C THR A 531 35.70 -14.61 5.10
N THR A 532 35.83 -15.92 5.31
CA THR A 532 35.62 -16.91 4.25
C THR A 532 34.13 -17.03 3.92
N TYR A 533 33.83 -17.52 2.72
CA TYR A 533 32.47 -17.71 2.22
C TYR A 533 31.56 -18.48 3.21
N LEU A 534 32.08 -19.56 3.80
CA LEU A 534 31.35 -20.42 4.73
C LEU A 534 31.06 -19.70 6.06
N THR A 535 32.07 -19.03 6.63
CA THR A 535 31.92 -18.31 7.91
C THR A 535 30.93 -17.16 7.77
N LEU A 536 30.95 -16.44 6.65
CA LEU A 536 29.95 -15.41 6.36
C LEU A 536 28.54 -16.00 6.30
N GLY A 537 28.34 -17.11 5.57
CA GLY A 537 27.03 -17.78 5.50
C GLY A 537 26.48 -18.18 6.87
N ILE A 538 27.33 -18.73 7.75
CA ILE A 538 26.96 -19.10 9.13
C ILE A 538 26.62 -17.85 9.95
N ALA A 539 27.41 -16.78 9.84
CA ALA A 539 27.14 -15.53 10.56
C ALA A 539 25.78 -14.93 10.16
N LEU A 540 25.46 -14.93 8.86
CA LEU A 540 24.20 -14.41 8.35
C LEU A 540 22.99 -15.28 8.71
N LEU A 541 23.18 -16.59 8.90
CA LEU A 541 22.16 -17.52 9.40
C LEU A 541 21.72 -17.20 10.85
N CYS A 542 22.62 -16.68 11.69
CA CYS A 542 22.31 -16.34 13.08
C CYS A 542 21.32 -15.17 13.21
N ILE A 543 21.29 -14.26 12.25
CA ILE A 543 20.46 -13.04 12.27
C ILE A 543 18.95 -13.36 12.26
N PRO A 544 18.40 -14.18 11.34
CA PRO A 544 16.99 -14.55 11.38
C PRO A 544 16.62 -15.38 12.62
N ILE A 545 17.55 -16.17 13.18
CA ILE A 545 17.32 -16.91 14.43
C ILE A 545 17.17 -15.93 15.60
N LEU A 546 18.05 -14.92 15.69
CA LEU A 546 17.95 -13.85 16.69
C LEU A 546 16.62 -13.09 16.59
N PHE A 547 16.16 -12.83 15.36
CA PHE A 547 14.84 -12.24 15.14
C PHE A 547 13.71 -13.11 15.71
N VAL A 548 13.69 -14.42 15.42
CA VAL A 548 12.67 -15.33 15.97
C VAL A 548 12.68 -15.33 17.50
N LEU A 549 13.87 -15.42 18.11
CA LEU A 549 14.03 -15.46 19.56
C LEU A 549 13.52 -14.18 20.25
N THR A 550 13.70 -13.03 19.62
CA THR A 550 13.27 -11.73 20.16
C THR A 550 11.79 -11.46 19.91
N PHE A 551 11.27 -11.83 18.73
CA PHE A 551 9.93 -11.43 18.29
C PHE A 551 8.82 -12.41 18.68
N ALA A 552 9.14 -13.71 18.91
CA ALA A 552 8.13 -14.74 19.17
C ALA A 552 7.22 -14.47 20.38
N TRP A 553 7.69 -13.71 21.36
CA TRP A 553 6.98 -13.42 22.62
C TRP A 553 5.92 -12.32 22.49
N PHE A 554 5.97 -11.49 21.45
CA PHE A 554 5.05 -10.37 21.29
C PHE A 554 3.67 -10.83 20.80
N PRO A 555 2.57 -10.15 21.17
CA PRO A 555 1.24 -10.51 20.70
C PRO A 555 1.04 -10.13 19.22
N GLU A 556 0.03 -10.75 18.62
CA GLU A 556 -0.42 -10.44 17.26
C GLU A 556 -1.08 -9.05 17.21
N SER A 557 -1.19 -8.48 16.01
CA SER A 557 -1.86 -7.21 15.79
C SER A 557 -3.30 -7.22 16.34
N PRO A 558 -3.68 -6.20 17.16
CA PRO A 558 -5.02 -6.12 17.73
C PRO A 558 -6.10 -5.93 16.66
N TYR A 559 -5.76 -5.24 15.57
CA TYR A 559 -6.68 -5.03 14.45
C TYR A 559 -7.03 -6.35 13.77
N TYR A 560 -6.02 -7.19 13.52
CA TYR A 560 -6.24 -8.52 12.94
C TYR A 560 -7.14 -9.38 13.83
N LEU A 561 -6.88 -9.42 15.14
CA LEU A 561 -7.66 -10.19 16.10
C LEU A 561 -9.14 -9.76 16.12
N LEU A 562 -9.40 -8.44 16.11
CA LEU A 562 -10.77 -7.90 16.01
C LEU A 562 -11.43 -8.24 14.68
N SER A 563 -10.69 -8.16 13.56
CA SER A 563 -11.22 -8.51 12.23
C SER A 563 -11.62 -9.99 12.12
N LYS A 564 -10.98 -10.87 12.92
CA LYS A 564 -11.28 -12.30 13.01
C LYS A 564 -12.32 -12.63 14.10
N GLY A 565 -12.92 -11.63 14.74
CA GLY A 565 -13.92 -11.81 15.81
C GLY A 565 -13.35 -12.23 17.16
N LYS A 566 -12.03 -12.37 17.31
CA LYS A 566 -11.35 -12.77 18.54
C LYS A 566 -11.21 -11.60 19.53
N SER A 567 -12.34 -11.11 20.03
CA SER A 567 -12.41 -9.89 20.84
C SER A 567 -11.63 -9.98 22.17
N ALA A 568 -11.58 -11.16 22.80
CA ALA A 568 -10.87 -11.36 24.06
C ALA A 568 -9.34 -11.28 23.89
N GLU A 569 -8.78 -11.93 22.87
CA GLU A 569 -7.35 -11.85 22.53
C GLU A 569 -6.97 -10.43 22.06
N ALA A 570 -7.87 -9.76 21.33
CA ALA A 570 -7.63 -8.37 20.94
C ALA A 570 -7.55 -7.42 22.13
N ALA A 571 -8.45 -7.58 23.12
CA ALA A 571 -8.45 -6.78 24.33
C ALA A 571 -7.14 -6.99 25.12
N SER A 572 -6.64 -8.22 25.24
CA SER A 572 -5.37 -8.48 25.91
C SER A 572 -4.17 -7.89 25.16
N ALA A 573 -4.18 -7.93 23.82
CA ALA A 573 -3.15 -7.30 23.00
C ALA A 573 -3.15 -5.76 23.14
N ILE A 574 -4.32 -5.11 23.11
CA ILE A 574 -4.45 -3.65 23.32
C ILE A 574 -3.98 -3.27 24.73
N ALA A 575 -4.40 -4.02 25.76
CA ALA A 575 -3.96 -3.81 27.13
C ALA A 575 -2.44 -3.93 27.26
N PHE A 576 -1.82 -4.91 26.58
CA PHE A 576 -0.38 -5.07 26.55
C PHE A 576 0.33 -3.88 25.90
N PHE A 577 -0.06 -3.49 24.68
CA PHE A 577 0.62 -2.43 23.91
C PHE A 577 0.41 -1.03 24.47
N GLN A 578 -0.80 -0.71 24.94
CA GLN A 578 -1.11 0.61 25.50
C GLN A 578 -0.84 0.68 27.01
N GLY A 579 -0.62 -0.45 27.68
CA GLY A 579 -0.42 -0.49 29.14
C GLY A 579 -1.67 -0.12 29.92
N ILE A 580 -2.86 -0.43 29.39
CA ILE A 580 -4.14 -0.14 30.05
C ILE A 580 -4.40 -1.18 31.13
N THR A 581 -4.56 -0.71 32.37
CA THR A 581 -4.98 -1.54 33.52
C THR A 581 -6.46 -1.37 33.85
N ASP A 582 -7.08 -0.27 33.44
CA ASP A 582 -8.49 0.03 33.71
C ASP A 582 -9.42 -0.71 32.73
N PRO A 583 -10.32 -1.59 33.20
CA PRO A 583 -11.23 -2.34 32.34
C PRO A 583 -12.18 -1.48 31.50
N ASP A 584 -12.64 -0.35 32.03
CA ASP A 584 -13.63 0.50 31.35
C ASP A 584 -13.00 1.26 30.18
N GLU A 585 -11.78 1.77 30.39
CA GLU A 585 -11.03 2.42 29.32
C GLU A 585 -10.59 1.42 28.23
N LEU A 586 -10.21 0.21 28.61
CA LEU A 586 -9.89 -0.85 27.66
C LEU A 586 -11.08 -1.17 26.75
N ARG A 587 -12.30 -1.24 27.33
CA ARG A 587 -13.53 -1.46 26.56
C ARG A 587 -13.77 -0.33 25.56
N GLN A 588 -13.60 0.93 25.96
CA GLN A 588 -13.77 2.08 25.07
C GLN A 588 -12.80 2.05 23.88
N GLU A 589 -11.52 1.73 24.12
CA GLU A 589 -10.52 1.62 23.05
C GLU A 589 -10.82 0.43 22.11
N VAL A 590 -11.24 -0.72 22.65
CA VAL A 590 -11.67 -1.88 21.85
C VAL A 590 -12.88 -1.53 20.98
N GLU A 591 -13.87 -0.86 21.54
CA GLU A 591 -15.06 -0.40 20.79
C GLU A 591 -14.72 0.62 19.71
N LEU A 592 -13.79 1.53 19.97
CA LEU A 592 -13.31 2.51 18.99
C LEU A 592 -12.66 1.80 17.79
N VAL A 593 -11.77 0.84 18.04
CA VAL A 593 -11.11 0.08 16.96
C VAL A 593 -12.14 -0.78 16.22
N ARG A 594 -13.09 -1.38 16.92
CA ARG A 594 -14.19 -2.16 16.31
C ARG A 594 -15.06 -1.30 15.41
N ARG A 595 -15.43 -0.10 15.85
CA ARG A 595 -16.20 0.87 15.05
C ARG A 595 -15.47 1.26 13.77
N ASN A 596 -14.16 1.44 13.83
CA ASN A 596 -13.33 1.72 12.65
C ASN A 596 -13.28 0.57 11.64
N ILE A 597 -13.50 -0.67 12.07
CA ILE A 597 -13.58 -1.84 11.18
C ILE A 597 -14.94 -1.88 10.45
N GLY A 598 -15.94 -1.14 10.92
CA GLY A 598 -17.24 -0.99 10.23
C GLY A 598 -18.07 -2.27 10.16
N LYS A 599 -17.73 -3.30 10.95
CA LYS A 599 -18.49 -4.55 11.05
C LYS A 599 -19.28 -4.57 12.35
N ASP A 600 -20.43 -3.91 12.35
CA ASP A 600 -21.53 -4.30 13.23
C ASP A 600 -22.34 -5.40 12.53
N SER A 601 -22.84 -6.36 13.31
CA SER A 601 -23.66 -7.54 12.93
C SER A 601 -22.97 -8.66 12.12
N SER A 602 -22.80 -9.81 12.79
CA SER A 602 -23.34 -11.13 12.41
C SER A 602 -23.53 -11.52 10.93
N ASP A 603 -22.62 -11.16 10.02
CA ASP A 603 -22.49 -11.89 8.75
C ASP A 603 -21.47 -13.01 8.91
N GLU A 604 -21.84 -14.19 8.44
CA GLU A 604 -20.99 -15.37 8.39
C GLU A 604 -19.59 -15.03 7.87
N PHE A 605 -18.62 -15.70 8.47
CA PHE A 605 -17.21 -15.54 8.18
C PHE A 605 -16.91 -16.07 6.78
N GLU A 606 -17.19 -15.27 5.75
CA GLU A 606 -16.74 -15.60 4.41
C GLU A 606 -15.21 -15.57 4.45
N GLU A 607 -14.61 -16.76 4.28
CA GLU A 607 -13.16 -16.92 4.21
C GLU A 607 -12.61 -15.88 3.23
N LEU A 608 -11.54 -15.21 3.64
CA LEU A 608 -10.85 -14.20 2.84
C LEU A 608 -10.18 -14.88 1.64
N LYS A 609 -10.97 -15.36 0.68
CA LYS A 609 -10.51 -15.71 -0.65
C LYS A 609 -10.03 -14.40 -1.25
N PHE A 610 -8.79 -14.38 -1.72
CA PHE A 610 -8.19 -13.25 -2.42
C PHE A 610 -9.03 -13.01 -3.69
N SER A 611 -10.09 -12.21 -3.53
CA SER A 611 -11.16 -12.08 -4.51
C SER A 611 -10.86 -10.90 -5.42
N PHE A 612 -11.22 -11.03 -6.70
CA PHE A 612 -11.15 -9.93 -7.67
C PHE A 612 -11.91 -8.68 -7.16
N SER A 613 -12.91 -8.88 -6.29
CA SER A 613 -13.63 -7.81 -5.60
C SER A 613 -12.73 -6.92 -4.75
N ASP A 614 -11.75 -7.48 -4.03
CA ASP A 614 -10.82 -6.68 -3.21
C ASP A 614 -9.84 -5.87 -4.07
N PHE A 615 -9.45 -6.41 -5.22
CA PHE A 615 -8.71 -5.65 -6.23
C PHE A 615 -9.57 -4.52 -6.81
N LEU A 616 -10.86 -4.75 -7.04
CA LEU A 616 -11.82 -3.74 -7.45
C LEU A 616 -11.98 -2.64 -6.38
N LEU A 617 -11.95 -3.00 -5.09
CA LEU A 617 -11.96 -2.05 -3.97
C LEU A 617 -10.71 -1.15 -3.96
N LEU A 618 -9.55 -1.67 -4.36
CA LEU A 618 -8.34 -0.87 -4.55
C LEU A 618 -8.50 0.13 -5.70
N MET A 619 -9.25 -0.24 -6.74
CA MET A 619 -9.51 0.59 -7.92
C MET A 619 -10.59 1.67 -7.71
N LYS A 620 -11.26 1.71 -6.56
CA LYS A 620 -12.12 2.83 -6.17
C LYS A 620 -11.32 4.15 -6.16
N THR A 621 -11.95 5.25 -6.57
CA THR A 621 -11.30 6.56 -6.79
C THR A 621 -10.38 7.00 -5.66
N ARG A 622 -10.77 6.80 -4.40
CA ARG A 622 -9.99 7.17 -3.21
C ARG A 622 -8.72 6.35 -3.05
N ASN A 623 -8.87 5.02 -3.03
CA ASN A 623 -7.75 4.10 -2.88
C ASN A 623 -6.81 4.14 -4.09
N ARG A 624 -7.35 4.36 -5.30
CA ARG A 624 -6.59 4.55 -6.52
C ARG A 624 -5.69 5.77 -6.47
N ARG A 625 -6.13 6.89 -5.86
CA ARG A 625 -5.28 8.08 -5.67
C ARG A 625 -4.10 7.78 -4.75
N ALA A 626 -4.33 7.12 -3.61
CA ALA A 626 -3.26 6.68 -2.72
C ALA A 626 -2.27 5.74 -3.44
N LEU A 627 -2.79 4.80 -4.24
CA LEU A 627 -1.98 3.88 -5.04
C LEU A 627 -1.10 4.60 -6.05
N VAL A 628 -1.65 5.56 -6.82
CA VAL A 628 -0.87 6.35 -7.78
C VAL A 628 0.22 7.18 -7.07
N ILE A 629 -0.09 7.76 -5.91
CA ILE A 629 0.91 8.52 -5.12
C ILE A 629 2.07 7.62 -4.72
N VAL A 630 1.79 6.46 -4.13
CA VAL A 630 2.85 5.55 -3.66
C VAL A 630 3.61 4.92 -4.82
N MET A 631 2.92 4.43 -5.86
CA MET A 631 3.59 3.89 -7.06
C MET A 631 4.47 4.95 -7.74
N GLY A 632 4.04 6.21 -7.79
CA GLY A 632 4.86 7.30 -8.31
C GLY A 632 6.12 7.54 -7.47
N LEU A 633 6.03 7.44 -6.14
CA LEU A 633 7.18 7.54 -5.25
C LEU A 633 8.15 6.35 -5.40
N ILE A 634 7.63 5.12 -5.50
CA ILE A 634 8.43 3.92 -5.76
C ILE A 634 9.13 4.01 -7.12
N LEU A 635 8.42 4.47 -8.16
CA LEU A 635 9.03 4.73 -9.46
C LEU A 635 10.19 5.73 -9.33
N GLY A 636 10.04 6.76 -8.50
CA GLY A 636 11.12 7.70 -8.21
C GLY A 636 12.28 7.12 -7.43
N GLN A 637 12.03 6.20 -6.49
CA GLN A 637 13.10 5.45 -5.82
C GLN A 637 13.91 4.65 -6.84
N GLN A 638 13.24 3.88 -7.71
CA GLN A 638 13.94 3.03 -8.69
C GLN A 638 14.64 3.83 -9.78
N LEU A 639 14.00 4.88 -10.32
CA LEU A 639 14.58 5.74 -11.35
C LEU A 639 15.64 6.73 -10.83
N SER A 640 15.84 6.83 -9.50
CA SER A 640 16.97 7.58 -8.94
C SER A 640 18.31 6.84 -9.12
N GLY A 641 18.28 5.54 -9.42
CA GLY A 641 19.47 4.71 -9.54
C GLY A 641 20.14 4.37 -8.21
N SER A 642 19.54 4.67 -7.04
CA SER A 642 20.13 4.34 -5.74
C SER A 642 20.30 2.84 -5.55
N PHE A 643 19.30 2.03 -5.92
CA PHE A 643 19.37 0.56 -5.80
C PHE A 643 20.50 -0.03 -6.64
N THR A 644 20.62 0.36 -7.92
CA THR A 644 21.67 -0.14 -8.81
C THR A 644 23.05 0.36 -8.41
N THR A 645 23.18 1.65 -8.09
CA THR A 645 24.45 2.23 -7.63
C THR A 645 24.94 1.54 -6.36
N MET A 646 24.03 1.11 -5.47
CA MET A 646 24.37 0.32 -4.29
C MET A 646 24.86 -1.09 -4.60
N GLN A 647 24.23 -1.80 -5.54
CA GLN A 647 24.65 -3.15 -5.90
C GLN A 647 26.04 -3.17 -6.60
N TYR A 648 26.35 -2.14 -7.39
CA TYR A 648 27.60 -2.04 -8.15
C TYR A 648 28.67 -1.14 -7.50
N LEU A 649 28.44 -0.71 -6.25
CA LEU A 649 29.26 0.29 -5.57
C LEU A 649 30.75 -0.09 -5.50
N GLU A 650 31.04 -1.35 -5.12
CA GLU A 650 32.41 -1.87 -4.99
C GLU A 650 33.13 -1.94 -6.36
N MET A 651 32.41 -2.34 -7.42
CA MET A 651 32.97 -2.37 -8.78
C MET A 651 33.30 -0.96 -9.28
N MET A 652 32.40 0.00 -9.03
CA MET A 652 32.61 1.39 -9.41
C MET A 652 33.84 2.02 -8.73
N PHE A 653 34.07 1.72 -7.45
CA PHE A 653 35.25 2.21 -6.74
C PHE A 653 36.54 1.51 -7.17
N HIS A 654 36.48 0.23 -7.50
CA HIS A 654 37.61 -0.51 -8.04
C HIS A 654 38.07 0.11 -9.38
N ASP A 655 37.14 0.41 -10.28
CA ASP A 655 37.44 1.02 -11.59
C ASP A 655 37.93 2.47 -11.48
N ALA A 656 37.51 3.19 -10.44
CA ALA A 656 37.90 4.57 -10.21
C ALA A 656 39.36 4.73 -9.71
N LYS A 657 40.03 3.64 -9.30
CA LYS A 657 41.42 3.64 -8.78
C LYS A 657 41.67 4.75 -7.77
N ILE A 658 40.70 4.94 -6.86
CA ILE A 658 40.83 5.87 -5.75
C ILE A 658 41.96 5.31 -4.87
N GLY A 659 42.84 6.15 -4.32
CA GLY A 659 43.92 5.70 -3.42
C GLY A 659 43.44 5.09 -2.09
N ILE A 660 42.17 4.68 -2.01
CA ILE A 660 41.50 4.05 -0.88
C ILE A 660 40.98 2.69 -1.37
N ASP A 661 41.16 1.66 -0.55
CA ASP A 661 40.65 0.32 -0.82
C ASP A 661 39.12 0.31 -1.06
N SER A 662 38.67 -0.44 -2.07
CA SER A 662 37.28 -0.43 -2.54
C SER A 662 36.29 -0.91 -1.46
N HIS A 663 36.67 -1.91 -0.68
CA HIS A 663 35.83 -2.42 0.41
C HIS A 663 35.66 -1.35 1.50
N THR A 664 36.74 -0.64 1.83
CA THR A 664 36.71 0.44 2.83
C THR A 664 35.81 1.60 2.38
N ALA A 665 35.89 1.99 1.10
CA ALA A 665 35.02 3.04 0.54
C ALA A 665 33.53 2.64 0.59
N THR A 666 33.22 1.38 0.24
CA THR A 666 31.86 0.82 0.30
C THR A 666 31.28 0.87 1.72
N ILE A 667 32.09 0.52 2.72
CA ILE A 667 31.67 0.56 4.14
C ILE A 667 31.37 2.00 4.57
N ILE A 668 32.19 2.98 4.18
CA ILE A 668 31.96 4.40 4.51
C ILE A 668 30.60 4.87 3.98
N VAL A 669 30.28 4.55 2.72
CA VAL A 669 28.99 4.92 2.10
C VAL A 669 27.82 4.31 2.88
N LEU A 670 27.91 3.03 3.28
CA LEU A 670 26.87 2.35 4.03
C LEU A 670 26.70 2.89 5.47
N VAL A 671 27.79 3.26 6.14
CA VAL A 671 27.74 3.92 7.46
C VAL A 671 27.03 5.26 7.34
N VAL A 672 27.37 6.07 6.33
CA VAL A 672 26.71 7.36 6.09
C VAL A 672 25.23 7.16 5.74
N ALA A 673 24.89 6.14 4.95
CA ALA A 673 23.51 5.77 4.65
C ALA A 673 22.71 5.40 5.91
N MET A 674 23.30 4.60 6.80
CA MET A 674 22.67 4.20 8.06
C MET A 674 22.45 5.40 8.99
N VAL A 675 23.46 6.25 9.16
CA VAL A 675 23.38 7.45 10.01
C VAL A 675 22.33 8.43 9.47
N SER A 676 22.30 8.67 8.16
CA SER A 676 21.30 9.53 7.53
C SER A 676 19.87 8.99 7.64
N GLY A 677 19.67 7.67 7.55
CA GLY A 677 18.40 7.03 7.85
C GLY A 677 17.97 7.19 9.32
N GLY A 678 18.93 7.14 10.26
CA GLY A 678 18.69 7.47 11.66
C GLY A 678 18.23 8.93 11.86
N VAL A 679 18.87 9.88 11.17
CA VAL A 679 18.47 11.29 11.17
C VAL A 679 17.06 11.46 10.58
N SER A 680 16.71 10.72 9.53
CA SER A 680 15.33 10.69 8.99
C SER A 680 14.33 10.30 10.08
N THR A 681 14.62 9.23 10.82
CA THR A 681 13.77 8.74 11.91
C THR A 681 13.56 9.76 13.03
N MET A 682 14.59 10.57 13.35
CA MET A 682 14.46 11.63 14.35
C MET A 682 13.71 12.86 13.84
N THR A 683 13.80 13.15 12.54
CA THR A 683 13.27 14.40 11.95
C THR A 683 11.87 14.25 11.34
N VAL A 684 11.43 13.03 11.02
CA VAL A 684 10.16 12.76 10.32
C VAL A 684 8.93 13.30 11.06
N GLU A 685 8.92 13.24 12.38
CA GLU A 685 7.82 13.78 13.20
C GLU A 685 7.86 15.30 13.33
N GLY A 686 9.04 15.92 13.16
CA GLY A 686 9.24 17.36 13.26
C GLY A 686 8.98 18.09 11.94
N ALA A 687 9.65 17.68 10.86
CA ALA A 687 9.68 18.40 9.58
C ALA A 687 8.43 18.16 8.71
N GLY A 688 7.75 17.02 8.86
CA GLY A 688 6.67 16.60 7.96
C GLY A 688 7.18 15.82 6.75
N ARG A 689 6.31 14.96 6.20
CA ARG A 689 6.69 13.96 5.20
C ARG A 689 6.92 14.61 3.83
N ARG A 690 6.07 15.57 3.45
CA ARG A 690 6.15 16.24 2.13
C ARG A 690 7.40 17.09 2.02
N LEU A 691 7.78 17.79 3.09
CA LEU A 691 8.96 18.65 3.10
C LEU A 691 10.26 17.85 2.95
N LEU A 692 10.40 16.74 3.68
CA LEU A 692 11.55 15.85 3.58
C LEU A 692 11.70 15.24 2.18
N LEU A 693 10.59 14.81 1.57
CA LEU A 693 10.56 14.29 0.20
C LEU A 693 10.98 15.33 -0.85
N LEU A 694 10.50 16.57 -0.73
CA LEU A 694 10.88 17.66 -1.64
C LEU A 694 12.36 18.01 -1.51
N TYR A 695 12.86 18.12 -0.28
CA TYR A 695 14.27 18.39 -0.02
C TYR A 695 15.16 17.27 -0.58
N SER A 696 14.85 16.01 -0.28
CA SER A 696 15.68 14.88 -0.72
C SER A 696 15.69 14.75 -2.24
N SER A 697 14.54 14.86 -2.90
CA SER A 697 14.46 14.71 -4.36
C SER A 697 15.23 15.81 -5.10
N PHE A 698 15.13 17.06 -4.66
CA PHE A 698 15.89 18.16 -5.25
C PHE A 698 17.40 17.99 -5.06
N ALA A 699 17.85 17.64 -3.85
CA ALA A 699 19.26 17.49 -3.56
C ALA A 699 19.87 16.22 -4.20
N CYS A 700 19.12 15.12 -4.31
CA CYS A 700 19.54 13.95 -5.09
C CYS A 700 19.72 14.30 -6.57
N ALA A 701 18.78 15.05 -7.16
CA ALA A 701 18.91 15.49 -8.54
C ALA A 701 20.15 16.37 -8.75
N LEU A 702 20.46 17.28 -7.83
CA LEU A 702 21.66 18.11 -7.90
C LEU A 702 22.93 17.26 -7.87
N SER A 703 23.03 16.31 -6.94
CA SER A 703 24.19 15.41 -6.79
C SER A 703 24.38 14.54 -8.03
N LEU A 704 23.32 13.87 -8.50
CA LEU A 704 23.37 13.08 -9.74
C LEU A 704 23.74 13.92 -10.96
N GLY A 705 23.31 15.19 -11.00
CA GLY A 705 23.73 16.14 -12.03
C GLY A 705 25.22 16.47 -11.98
N VAL A 706 25.78 16.67 -10.78
CA VAL A 706 27.23 16.88 -10.59
C VAL A 706 28.02 15.66 -11.08
N LEU A 707 27.61 14.44 -10.70
CA LEU A 707 28.25 13.21 -11.17
C LEU A 707 28.14 13.03 -12.69
N GLY A 708 26.96 13.30 -13.26
CA GLY A 708 26.71 13.24 -14.70
C GLY A 708 27.60 14.21 -15.48
N VAL A 709 27.73 15.45 -15.01
CA VAL A 709 28.61 16.47 -15.61
C VAL A 709 30.08 16.09 -15.46
N TYR A 710 30.50 15.56 -14.32
CA TYR A 710 31.87 15.07 -14.12
C TYR A 710 32.22 13.98 -15.15
N LEU A 711 31.35 12.99 -15.33
CA LEU A 711 31.54 11.92 -16.31
C LEU A 711 31.52 12.44 -17.75
N LEU A 712 30.71 13.47 -18.03
CA LEU A 712 30.69 14.14 -19.33
C LEU A 712 32.05 14.81 -19.62
N ILE A 713 32.61 15.57 -18.67
CA ILE A 713 33.92 16.20 -18.82
C ILE A 713 35.01 15.12 -18.98
N LYS A 714 34.93 14.02 -18.22
CA LYS A 714 35.83 12.87 -18.37
C LYS A 714 35.78 12.27 -19.78
N SER A 715 34.59 12.19 -20.36
CA SER A 715 34.42 11.67 -21.74
C SER A 715 35.03 12.58 -22.81
N THR A 716 35.20 13.88 -22.54
CA THR A 716 35.88 14.82 -23.46
C THR A 716 37.41 14.72 -23.44
N GLY A 717 37.97 13.85 -22.58
CA GLY A 717 39.42 13.64 -22.49
C GLY A 717 40.18 14.69 -21.68
N ALA A 718 39.48 15.50 -20.87
CA ALA A 718 40.12 16.46 -19.97
C ALA A 718 40.81 15.74 -18.80
N ASP A 719 42.00 16.21 -18.42
CA ASP A 719 42.72 15.71 -17.25
C ASP A 719 42.02 16.14 -15.94
N LEU A 720 41.30 15.19 -15.32
CA LEU A 720 40.58 15.39 -14.05
C LEU A 720 41.35 14.84 -12.84
N SER A 721 42.65 14.59 -12.97
CA SER A 721 43.47 13.93 -11.95
C SER A 721 43.43 14.63 -10.57
N SER A 722 43.32 15.95 -10.56
CA SER A 722 43.19 16.76 -9.33
C SER A 722 41.83 16.62 -8.63
N ILE A 723 40.81 16.10 -9.30
CA ILE A 723 39.43 15.98 -8.79
C ILE A 723 38.88 14.55 -8.85
N ASN A 724 39.76 13.54 -8.89
CA ASN A 724 39.39 12.12 -8.90
C ASN A 724 38.58 11.65 -7.67
N LEU A 725 38.61 12.41 -6.56
CA LEU A 725 37.82 12.12 -5.35
C LEU A 725 36.37 12.62 -5.41
N LEU A 726 36.05 13.51 -6.37
CA LEU A 726 34.73 14.13 -6.46
C LEU A 726 33.60 13.09 -6.61
N PRO A 727 33.70 12.04 -7.46
CA PRO A 727 32.63 11.04 -7.59
C PRO A 727 32.33 10.27 -6.31
N VAL A 728 33.36 10.00 -5.49
CA VAL A 728 33.20 9.28 -4.22
C VAL A 728 32.44 10.15 -3.23
N PHE A 729 32.89 11.40 -3.08
CA PHE A 729 32.23 12.36 -2.21
C PHE A 729 30.78 12.61 -2.65
N ASP A 730 30.55 12.73 -3.95
CA ASP A 730 29.22 12.92 -4.51
C ASP A 730 28.31 11.71 -4.25
N ILE A 731 28.76 10.47 -4.46
CA ILE A 731 27.97 9.27 -4.14
C ILE A 731 27.63 9.19 -2.64
N ILE A 732 28.56 9.57 -1.75
CA ILE A 732 28.30 9.65 -0.30
C ILE A 732 27.20 10.66 0.00
N VAL A 733 27.28 11.86 -0.60
CA VAL A 733 26.28 12.92 -0.43
C VAL A 733 24.93 12.49 -1.01
N PHE A 734 24.91 11.97 -2.23
CA PHE A 734 23.73 11.41 -2.88
C PHE A 734 23.04 10.41 -1.95
N GLN A 735 23.79 9.46 -1.40
CA GLN A 735 23.23 8.44 -0.53
C GLN A 735 22.71 9.02 0.80
N ALA A 736 23.45 9.95 1.41
CA ALA A 736 23.02 10.61 2.63
C ALA A 736 21.68 11.33 2.45
N VAL A 737 21.55 12.10 1.37
CA VAL A 737 20.35 12.89 1.12
C VAL A 737 19.18 12.02 0.64
N TYR A 738 19.47 10.96 -0.12
CA TYR A 738 18.47 9.97 -0.52
C TYR A 738 17.79 9.35 0.71
N GLN A 739 18.54 8.92 1.73
CA GLN A 739 17.97 8.27 2.91
C GLN A 739 17.11 9.19 3.78
N ILE A 740 17.38 10.50 3.78
CA ILE A 740 16.60 11.48 4.55
C ILE A 740 15.14 11.56 4.06
N GLY A 741 14.88 11.29 2.78
CA GLY A 741 13.52 11.35 2.23
C GLY A 741 13.20 10.16 1.34
N LEU A 742 13.60 10.20 0.06
CA LEU A 742 13.22 9.20 -0.95
C LEU A 742 13.48 7.75 -0.51
N GLY A 743 14.52 7.45 0.26
CA GLY A 743 14.81 6.10 0.74
C GLY A 743 13.86 5.58 1.83
N THR A 744 13.42 6.44 2.75
CA THR A 744 12.68 6.04 3.96
C THR A 744 11.17 6.29 3.87
N MET A 745 10.75 7.35 3.17
CA MET A 745 9.38 7.86 3.18
C MET A 745 8.36 7.01 2.40
N PRO A 746 8.67 6.43 1.23
CA PRO A 746 7.68 5.64 0.47
C PRO A 746 7.18 4.42 1.26
N ASN A 747 8.07 3.72 1.96
CA ASN A 747 7.72 2.60 2.84
C ASN A 747 6.81 3.02 4.01
N LEU A 748 7.06 4.22 4.57
CA LEU A 748 6.19 4.81 5.60
C LEU A 748 4.80 5.14 5.05
N LEU A 749 4.72 5.70 3.84
CA LEU A 749 3.45 6.11 3.24
C LEU A 749 2.56 4.92 2.85
N ILE A 750 3.12 3.74 2.57
CA ILE A 750 2.35 2.48 2.45
C ILE A 750 1.58 2.20 3.75
N GLY A 751 2.22 2.44 4.90
CA GLY A 751 1.64 2.26 6.22
C GLY A 751 0.60 3.32 6.62
N GLU A 752 0.69 4.54 6.08
CA GLU A 752 -0.16 5.68 6.47
C GLU A 752 -1.34 5.95 5.49
N LEU A 753 -1.15 5.80 4.18
CA LEU A 753 -2.14 6.22 3.16
C LEU A 753 -3.29 5.23 2.94
N PHE A 754 -3.04 3.93 3.12
CA PHE A 754 -4.05 2.91 2.88
C PHE A 754 -4.82 2.56 4.15
N PRO A 755 -6.15 2.41 4.06
CA PRO A 755 -6.93 1.86 5.15
C PRO A 755 -6.54 0.38 5.36
N THR A 756 -6.61 -0.07 6.59
CA THR A 756 -6.13 -1.40 7.05
C THR A 756 -6.81 -2.59 6.36
N ASN A 757 -8.01 -2.41 5.81
CA ASN A 757 -8.73 -3.44 5.05
C ASN A 757 -8.14 -3.73 3.66
N VAL A 758 -7.60 -2.72 2.96
CA VAL A 758 -7.00 -2.88 1.61
C VAL A 758 -5.47 -2.87 1.64
N LYS A 759 -4.87 -2.51 2.78
CA LYS A 759 -3.41 -2.32 2.94
C LYS A 759 -2.59 -3.54 2.54
N GLY A 760 -3.05 -4.75 2.84
CA GLY A 760 -2.33 -5.98 2.48
C GLY A 760 -2.18 -6.17 0.96
N ILE A 761 -3.28 -5.97 0.22
CA ILE A 761 -3.28 -6.11 -1.25
C ILE A 761 -2.54 -4.93 -1.89
N ALA A 762 -2.77 -3.71 -1.41
CA ALA A 762 -2.04 -2.53 -1.87
C ALA A 762 -0.53 -2.73 -1.71
N GLY A 763 -0.09 -3.20 -0.54
CA GLY A 763 1.32 -3.52 -0.26
C GLY A 763 1.88 -4.54 -1.24
N ALA A 764 1.17 -5.64 -1.52
CA ALA A 764 1.62 -6.63 -2.49
C ALA A 764 1.76 -6.05 -3.90
N VAL A 765 0.76 -5.32 -4.38
CA VAL A 765 0.80 -4.69 -5.72
C VAL A 765 1.96 -3.69 -5.82
N ILE A 766 2.20 -2.91 -4.76
CA ILE A 766 3.29 -1.93 -4.69
C ILE A 766 4.66 -2.62 -4.73
N ILE A 767 4.86 -3.70 -3.97
CA ILE A 767 6.13 -4.44 -3.95
C ILE A 767 6.39 -5.15 -5.28
N VAL A 768 5.33 -5.66 -5.93
CA VAL A 768 5.46 -6.26 -7.27
C VAL A 768 5.87 -5.20 -8.29
N PHE A 769 5.30 -4.00 -8.20
CA PHE A 769 5.69 -2.87 -9.04
C PHE A 769 7.13 -2.42 -8.75
N ASP A 770 7.52 -2.35 -7.48
CA ASP A 770 8.88 -2.05 -7.04
C ASP A 770 9.89 -3.06 -7.62
N GLY A 771 9.60 -4.36 -7.48
CA GLY A 771 10.43 -5.43 -8.01
C GLY A 771 10.51 -5.42 -9.54
N LEU A 772 9.41 -5.17 -10.25
CA LEU A 772 9.41 -5.05 -11.71
C LEU A 772 10.28 -3.89 -12.18
N MET A 773 10.13 -2.71 -11.57
CA MET A 773 10.92 -1.53 -11.93
C MET A 773 12.38 -1.71 -11.54
N GLY A 774 12.66 -2.25 -10.36
CA GLY A 774 14.02 -2.56 -9.91
C GLY A 774 14.72 -3.58 -10.81
N PHE A 775 14.01 -4.62 -11.29
CA PHE A 775 14.54 -5.56 -12.26
C PHE A 775 14.89 -4.89 -13.60
N ILE A 776 13.99 -4.06 -14.14
CA ILE A 776 14.23 -3.33 -15.40
C ILE A 776 15.46 -2.43 -15.25
N VAL A 777 15.50 -1.58 -14.22
CA VAL A 777 16.62 -0.64 -14.03
C VAL A 777 17.93 -1.40 -13.83
N SER A 778 17.93 -2.48 -13.03
CA SER A 778 19.14 -3.27 -12.77
C SER A 778 19.64 -4.05 -13.99
N LYS A 779 18.75 -4.69 -14.74
CA LYS A 779 19.14 -5.53 -15.89
C LYS A 779 19.68 -4.69 -17.05
N TYR A 780 19.13 -3.49 -17.26
CA TYR A 780 19.56 -2.61 -18.35
C TYR A 780 20.68 -1.64 -17.96
N TYR A 781 21.02 -1.52 -16.67
CA TYR A 781 22.08 -0.63 -16.19
C TYR A 781 23.41 -0.86 -16.90
N GLU A 782 23.96 -2.08 -16.83
CA GLU A 782 25.28 -2.41 -17.37
C GLU A 782 25.37 -2.30 -18.92
N PRO A 783 24.41 -2.85 -19.71
CA PRO A 783 24.41 -2.66 -21.16
C PRO A 783 24.34 -1.20 -21.61
N ILE A 784 23.54 -0.37 -20.92
CA ILE A 784 23.45 1.07 -21.21
C ILE A 784 24.76 1.76 -20.82
N PHE A 785 25.32 1.41 -19.66
CA PHE A 785 26.56 1.98 -19.16
C PHE A 785 27.73 1.75 -20.14
N ILE A 786 27.86 0.54 -20.68
CA ILE A 786 28.93 0.20 -21.63
C ILE A 786 28.70 0.84 -23.01
N ARG A 787 27.47 0.82 -23.54
CA ARG A 787 27.19 1.28 -24.92
C ARG A 787 27.04 2.79 -25.06
N LEU A 788 26.39 3.43 -24.10
CA LEU A 788 26.05 4.86 -24.13
C LEU A 788 26.94 5.70 -23.21
N GLY A 789 27.70 5.04 -22.32
CA GLY A 789 28.58 5.69 -21.36
C GLY A 789 27.87 6.07 -20.05
N GLY A 790 28.61 6.06 -18.95
CA GLY A 790 28.09 6.38 -17.61
C GLY A 790 27.46 7.78 -17.52
N GLN A 791 27.94 8.76 -18.29
CA GLN A 791 27.37 10.11 -18.30
C GLN A 791 25.87 10.13 -18.69
N VAL A 792 25.46 9.30 -19.64
CA VAL A 792 24.06 9.26 -20.09
C VAL A 792 23.17 8.67 -18.99
N VAL A 793 23.65 7.66 -18.29
CA VAL A 793 22.93 6.98 -17.21
C VAL A 793 22.65 7.95 -16.04
N TYR A 794 23.67 8.63 -15.54
CA TYR A 794 23.53 9.53 -14.40
C TYR A 794 22.77 10.82 -14.73
N LEU A 795 22.88 11.34 -15.96
CA LEU A 795 22.05 12.45 -16.42
C LEU A 795 20.58 12.04 -16.57
N PHE A 796 20.30 10.82 -17.03
CA PHE A 796 18.95 10.27 -17.05
C PHE A 796 18.36 10.18 -15.63
N PHE A 797 19.13 9.68 -14.66
CA PHE A 797 18.71 9.64 -13.26
C PHE A 797 18.51 11.04 -12.65
N CYS A 798 19.29 12.04 -13.06
CA CYS A 798 19.06 13.43 -12.67
C CYS A 798 17.70 13.94 -13.17
N VAL A 799 17.41 13.75 -14.47
CA VAL A 799 16.15 14.23 -15.08
C VAL A 799 14.94 13.50 -14.50
N SER A 800 15.02 12.18 -14.29
CA SER A 800 13.94 11.41 -13.67
C SER A 800 13.66 11.89 -12.23
N THR A 801 14.70 12.14 -11.44
CA THR A 801 14.57 12.60 -10.05
C THR A 801 13.98 14.01 -9.97
N LEU A 802 14.31 14.91 -10.92
CA LEU A 802 13.63 16.21 -11.06
C LEU A 802 12.15 16.05 -11.42
N GLY A 803 11.81 15.12 -12.31
CA GLY A 803 10.41 14.80 -12.61
C GLY A 803 9.63 14.37 -11.37
N ILE A 804 10.26 13.58 -10.50
CA ILE A 804 9.69 13.13 -9.23
C ILE A 804 9.52 14.30 -8.25
N PHE A 805 10.46 15.25 -8.19
CA PHE A 805 10.30 16.47 -7.39
C PHE A 805 9.00 17.22 -7.75
N PHE A 806 8.72 17.41 -9.04
CA PHE A 806 7.47 18.05 -9.48
C PHE A 806 6.24 17.20 -9.16
N PHE A 807 6.34 15.87 -9.29
CA PHE A 807 5.28 14.95 -8.88
C PHE A 807 4.95 15.06 -7.39
N ILE A 808 5.98 15.07 -6.52
CA ILE A 808 5.83 15.24 -5.07
C ILE A 808 5.18 16.59 -4.77
N TYR A 809 5.63 17.65 -5.44
CA TYR A 809 5.07 18.99 -5.26
C TYR A 809 3.58 19.04 -5.61
N ALA A 810 3.15 18.36 -6.67
CA ALA A 810 1.78 18.41 -7.16
C ALA A 810 0.80 17.45 -6.45
N TYR A 811 1.22 16.21 -6.15
CA TYR A 811 0.29 15.13 -5.80
C TYR A 811 0.42 14.60 -4.37
N VAL A 812 1.57 14.78 -3.69
CA VAL A 812 1.79 14.18 -2.35
C VAL A 812 1.23 15.10 -1.25
N PRO A 813 0.21 14.66 -0.48
CA PRO A 813 -0.31 15.42 0.65
C PRO A 813 0.58 15.27 1.89
N GLU A 814 0.41 16.18 2.85
CA GLU A 814 1.04 16.05 4.17
C GLU A 814 0.20 15.16 5.11
N THR A 815 0.82 14.09 5.60
CA THR A 815 0.21 13.06 6.47
C THR A 815 0.58 13.22 7.96
N LYS A 816 1.52 14.12 8.30
CA LYS A 816 2.00 14.31 9.67
C LYS A 816 0.87 14.51 10.69
N ARG A 817 0.88 13.66 11.74
CA ARG A 817 -0.04 13.68 12.90
C ARG A 817 -1.52 13.59 12.54
N LYS A 818 -1.84 13.07 11.36
CA LYS A 818 -3.23 12.89 10.94
C LYS A 818 -3.68 11.47 11.21
N THR A 819 -4.95 11.33 11.58
CA THR A 819 -5.57 10.02 11.72
C THR A 819 -5.83 9.40 10.34
N PHE A 820 -6.06 8.09 10.28
CA PHE A 820 -6.37 7.42 9.01
C PHE A 820 -7.60 8.03 8.32
N LEU A 821 -8.63 8.44 9.09
CA LEU A 821 -9.86 9.04 8.56
C LEU A 821 -9.59 10.40 7.92
N GLU A 822 -8.84 11.27 8.60
CA GLU A 822 -8.46 12.59 8.07
C GLU A 822 -7.63 12.49 6.79
N ILE A 823 -6.76 11.48 6.67
CA ILE A 823 -5.99 11.23 5.45
C ILE A 823 -6.92 10.83 4.30
N GLN A 824 -7.94 10.01 4.56
CA GLN A 824 -8.94 9.66 3.54
C GLN A 824 -9.73 10.89 3.06
N ASP A 825 -10.11 11.78 3.97
CA ASP A 825 -10.82 13.03 3.61
C ASP A 825 -9.96 13.92 2.71
N ILE A 826 -8.66 14.05 2.99
CA ILE A 826 -7.72 14.81 2.16
C ILE A 826 -7.59 14.19 0.77
N LEU A 827 -7.51 12.86 0.69
CA LEU A 827 -7.45 12.15 -0.58
C LEU A 827 -8.73 12.35 -1.40
N ASP A 828 -9.88 12.55 -0.76
CA ASP A 828 -11.15 12.85 -1.43
C ASP A 828 -11.18 14.29 -1.96
N GLU A 829 -10.61 15.25 -1.22
CA GLU A 829 -10.54 16.67 -1.59
C GLU A 829 -9.57 16.99 -2.75
N LEU A 830 -8.52 16.17 -2.97
CA LEU A 830 -7.54 16.35 -4.06
C LEU A 830 -8.20 16.20 -5.45
N ARG A 831 -8.70 17.31 -6.00
CA ARG A 831 -9.15 17.41 -7.41
C ARG A 831 -7.98 17.74 -8.34
N PRO A 832 -7.84 17.08 -9.50
CA PRO A 832 -6.86 17.47 -10.51
C PRO A 832 -7.17 18.86 -11.06
N PHE A 833 -6.12 19.65 -11.28
CA PHE A 833 -6.15 21.01 -11.82
C PHE A 833 -7.07 21.13 -13.04
N LYS A 834 -8.18 21.88 -12.90
CA LYS A 834 -8.74 22.64 -14.02
C LYS A 834 -8.07 24.01 -13.98
N ALA A 835 -7.29 24.31 -15.02
CA ALA A 835 -6.67 25.62 -15.20
C ALA A 835 -7.77 26.71 -15.18
N HIS A 836 -7.69 27.62 -14.22
CA HIS A 836 -8.34 28.93 -14.35
C HIS A 836 -7.25 29.98 -14.51
N SER A 837 -7.37 30.69 -15.63
CA SER A 837 -6.58 31.84 -16.05
C SER A 837 -6.36 32.84 -14.94
N SER A 838 -5.11 33.29 -14.86
CA SER A 838 -4.61 34.52 -14.26
C SER A 838 -5.66 35.61 -14.02
N THR A 839 -5.78 36.06 -12.77
CA THR A 839 -6.17 37.45 -12.48
C THR A 839 -5.63 37.87 -11.10
N SER A 840 -4.56 38.66 -11.16
CA SER A 840 -4.22 39.79 -10.29
C SER A 840 -4.21 39.58 -8.77
N ILE A 841 -3.01 39.36 -8.23
CA ILE A 841 -2.69 39.58 -6.82
C ILE A 841 -2.82 41.07 -6.53
N SER A 842 -3.77 41.44 -5.67
CA SER A 842 -3.86 42.76 -5.06
C SER A 842 -3.59 42.60 -3.56
N CYS A 843 -2.40 43.01 -3.12
CA CYS A 843 -2.08 43.15 -1.69
C CYS A 843 -2.83 44.37 -1.12
N LEU A 844 -3.41 44.29 0.08
CA LEU A 844 -3.75 45.41 1.00
C LEU A 844 -4.33 44.87 2.34
N PRO A 845 -4.39 45.66 3.44
CA PRO A 845 -3.46 45.57 4.57
C PRO A 845 -4.10 45.03 5.89
N LEU A 846 -3.23 44.71 6.85
CA LEU A 846 -3.58 44.34 8.22
C LEU A 846 -4.32 45.48 8.95
N LYS A 847 -5.55 45.20 9.41
CA LYS A 847 -6.38 46.11 10.21
C LYS A 847 -6.21 45.80 11.70
N ARG A 848 -5.79 46.82 12.47
CA ARG A 848 -5.70 46.84 13.94
C ARG A 848 -7.04 46.50 14.58
N SER A 849 -7.01 45.64 15.60
CA SER A 849 -8.08 45.47 16.59
C SER A 849 -8.05 46.67 17.54
N GLY A 850 -9.15 47.43 17.59
CA GLY A 850 -9.41 48.45 18.60
C GLY A 850 -10.27 47.85 19.71
N GLY A 851 -9.86 48.05 20.96
CA GLY A 851 -10.66 47.76 22.14
C GLY A 851 -11.73 48.84 22.35
N GLU A 852 -12.88 48.41 22.86
CA GLU A 852 -13.90 49.27 23.46
C GLU A 852 -13.43 49.69 24.86
N GLU A 853 -13.37 51.00 25.11
CA GLU A 853 -13.30 51.61 26.44
C GLU A 853 -14.70 52.11 26.83
N ASP A 854 -15.04 51.83 28.09
CA ASP A 854 -16.28 52.21 28.76
C ASP A 854 -16.44 53.74 28.92
N ASN A 855 -17.70 54.16 28.79
CA ASN A 855 -18.22 55.49 29.14
C ASN A 855 -18.08 55.78 30.65
N LYS A 856 -17.64 56.99 31.03
CA LYS A 856 -18.41 57.90 31.91
C LYS A 856 -17.78 59.29 32.13
N THR A 857 -18.69 60.26 32.30
CA THR A 857 -18.62 61.62 32.92
C THR A 857 -17.93 62.73 32.12
N GLU A 858 -18.67 63.68 31.52
CA GLU A 858 -19.33 64.89 32.08
C GLU A 858 -18.38 66.10 32.18
N GLU A 859 -18.60 67.13 31.35
CA GLU A 859 -18.79 68.55 31.70
C GLU A 859 -18.51 69.50 30.52
N ALA A 860 -19.39 70.52 30.43
CA ALA A 860 -19.35 71.77 29.66
C ALA A 860 -19.67 71.75 28.15
#